data_AF-A0A4S4BS10-F1
#
_entry.id   AF-A0A4S4BS10-F1
#
_cell.length_a   1.000
_cell.length_b   1.000
_cell.length_c   1.000
_cell.angle_alpha   90.00
_cell.angle_beta   90.00
_cell.angle_gamma   90.00
#
_symmetry.space_group_name_H-M   'P 1'
#
loop_
_entity.id
_entity.type
_entity.pdbx_description
1 polymer ?
#
loop_
_entity_poly.entity_id
_entity_poly.type
_entity_poly.pdbx_seq_one_letter_code
_entity_poly.pdbx_strand_id
1 'polypeptide(L)'
;MEQLKLGGETIKKSREGYYLKALIERSLPRKWCLYACSVLIAVSAWSGIAAPKTEALSASELLTKLYDLDGSVLVAAHKGDWRNHPENSLSGIQSAIDMGVEMVEIDIRKTADGKLVLMHDDNVDRTTDGTGNVSSLTLSQIKALKLREGQGGSGAALTNETVPTLEEAMNLAKGKVLVNLDKCWDIRNDVWSVLVSTGTTSQGVFKSTASNATVDAWLDSKSPRPLYQAVITDSDNNLSELDALIAGAQPDLYELVFVTESSSVISSTTVNKITNAGRRVFVNTLWASLNAGHTDDMSVDDPDSGWGWVVNRGASFIQTDRPSQLVAYLNSREPLEAGWASKDIGTVGSIGSAGSRNGQFTLTASGFDIWTAADQFRYAYQPVSGDIVITARVKSQDHTSEWAKAGIMIRESLNADSKFADVVVTPSHGINFQRRPSTGLNLSNTTGYTDSLSGGTGQYVRLVRSGNTFTGFASTDGSSWTQIGSSVTISMSSSVYVGLAVTAHDNSKLGSATFDQVTVAAANAYSFTTVALRQGVSGYTGTTDAHVLEYYADRNTGGNGELETASYSGADTDEKHALIRFTLPSSIPSNAIITSAQLRVRLTTTRNGTVKKAIAVKEATGSWAEGAGTGIDGQTVSGVTWNTKPGYGASTIDQATINSARNAWYTFNVTDLVQSWVNGTSTNYGFVLLENTVNSSPGTKDFASANNNVTENRPSLVVTYRLP
;
A
#
# COMPACT_ATOMS: atom_id res chain seq x y z
N MET A 1 -2.52 12.17 -55.54
CA MET A 1 -3.72 13.01 -55.69
C MET A 1 -4.40 12.92 -54.34
N GLU A 2 -4.36 13.90 -53.45
CA GLU A 2 -4.61 15.34 -53.58
C GLU A 2 -3.77 16.11 -52.55
N GLN A 3 -3.47 17.39 -52.83
CA GLN A 3 -2.53 18.24 -52.11
C GLN A 3 -3.17 19.00 -50.94
N LEU A 4 -2.36 19.34 -49.93
CA LEU A 4 -2.41 20.65 -49.26
C LEU A 4 -1.01 20.99 -48.69
N LYS A 5 -0.35 21.95 -49.34
CA LYS A 5 0.83 22.68 -48.86
C LYS A 5 0.38 24.00 -48.23
N LEU A 6 1.11 24.46 -47.20
CA LEU A 6 1.41 25.84 -46.78
C LEU A 6 2.00 25.74 -45.35
N GLY A 7 3.19 26.21 -44.96
CA GLY A 7 4.35 26.83 -45.60
C GLY A 7 5.60 26.48 -44.75
N GLY A 8 6.81 26.32 -45.31
CA GLY A 8 7.80 27.40 -45.49
C GLY A 8 8.21 27.97 -44.13
N GLU A 9 9.38 27.73 -43.52
CA GLU A 9 10.74 27.64 -44.06
C GLU A 9 11.67 26.85 -43.11
N THR A 10 12.81 26.42 -43.66
CA THR A 10 13.90 25.71 -43.01
C THR A 10 15.02 26.69 -42.61
N ILE A 11 15.54 26.66 -41.38
CA ILE A 11 16.87 27.24 -41.07
C ILE A 11 17.69 26.32 -40.15
N LYS A 12 18.95 26.11 -40.57
CA LYS A 12 20.02 25.27 -40.03
C LYS A 12 20.67 25.85 -38.75
N LYS A 13 21.31 24.94 -38.00
CA LYS A 13 22.35 25.13 -36.95
C LYS A 13 23.35 26.29 -37.22
N SER A 14 23.72 27.05 -36.18
CA SER A 14 25.12 27.16 -35.67
C SER A 14 25.28 28.12 -34.47
N ARG A 15 25.95 27.60 -33.42
CA ARG A 15 26.93 28.18 -32.44
C ARG A 15 26.89 29.63 -31.93
N GLU A 16 27.12 29.70 -30.60
CA GLU A 16 27.87 30.72 -29.80
C GLU A 16 27.28 32.15 -29.81
N GLY A 17 27.19 32.95 -28.75
CA GLY A 17 27.78 33.01 -27.42
C GLY A 17 27.77 34.50 -27.02
N TYR A 18 27.43 34.81 -25.76
CA TYR A 18 27.57 36.12 -25.09
C TYR A 18 26.71 37.34 -25.56
N TYR A 19 25.82 37.86 -24.71
CA TYR A 19 26.17 38.90 -23.71
C TYR A 19 24.94 39.36 -22.92
N LEU A 20 25.09 39.22 -21.61
CA LEU A 20 24.28 39.76 -20.53
C LEU A 20 24.57 41.27 -20.41
N LYS A 21 23.60 42.15 -20.66
CA LYS A 21 23.50 43.50 -20.04
C LYS A 21 22.22 44.23 -20.51
N ALA A 22 21.51 44.78 -19.53
CA ALA A 22 20.22 45.49 -19.59
C ALA A 22 19.01 44.53 -19.65
N LEU A 23 18.05 44.50 -18.72
CA LEU A 23 17.55 45.52 -17.80
C LEU A 23 17.35 44.92 -16.39
N ILE A 24 18.10 45.43 -15.42
CA ILE A 24 17.62 45.58 -14.04
C ILE A 24 17.48 47.08 -13.88
N GLU A 25 16.25 47.57 -13.75
CA GLU A 25 15.88 48.77 -12.99
C GLU A 25 14.40 49.07 -13.21
N ARG A 26 13.54 48.61 -12.28
CA ARG A 26 12.49 49.43 -11.62
C ARG A 26 11.68 48.60 -10.61
N SER A 27 12.03 48.83 -9.36
CA SER A 27 11.15 49.00 -8.18
C SER A 27 10.17 47.90 -7.76
N LEU A 28 10.57 47.09 -6.77
CA LEU A 28 9.68 46.60 -5.70
C LEU A 28 10.41 46.65 -4.32
N PRO A 29 9.70 46.86 -3.19
CA PRO A 29 10.25 47.49 -1.99
C PRO A 29 10.98 46.55 -1.01
N ARG A 30 12.00 47.13 -0.37
CA ARG A 30 12.85 46.61 0.71
C ARG A 30 12.06 46.14 1.95
N LYS A 31 11.60 44.88 2.01
CA LYS A 31 11.26 44.18 3.28
C LYS A 31 11.57 42.67 3.31
N TRP A 32 12.35 42.14 2.36
CA TRP A 32 12.68 40.69 2.31
C TRP A 32 14.18 40.34 2.30
N CYS A 33 15.08 41.28 2.58
CA CYS A 33 16.54 41.04 2.56
C CYS A 33 17.14 40.41 3.84
N LEU A 34 16.35 39.74 4.67
CA LEU A 34 16.86 38.93 5.79
C LEU A 34 16.51 37.43 5.70
N TYR A 35 15.90 36.98 4.59
CA TYR A 35 15.61 35.55 4.36
C TYR A 35 16.45 34.90 3.24
N ALA A 36 17.34 35.65 2.57
CA ALA A 36 18.08 35.16 1.40
C ALA A 36 19.53 34.71 1.68
N CYS A 37 20.05 34.85 2.91
CA CYS A 37 21.38 34.34 3.26
C CYS A 37 21.36 32.93 3.90
N SER A 38 20.18 32.34 4.10
CA SER A 38 20.03 30.96 4.61
C SER A 38 19.90 29.91 3.49
N VAL A 39 19.84 30.33 2.22
CA VAL A 39 19.51 29.47 1.07
C VAL A 39 20.74 29.13 0.21
N LEU A 40 21.96 29.50 0.63
CA LEU A 40 23.20 29.20 -0.11
C LEU A 40 24.16 28.23 0.60
N ILE A 41 23.66 27.43 1.55
CA ILE A 41 24.35 26.25 2.12
C ILE A 41 23.56 24.94 1.94
N ALA A 42 22.43 24.97 1.22
CA ALA A 42 21.57 23.77 1.02
C ALA A 42 21.45 23.34 -0.45
N VAL A 43 22.50 23.53 -1.27
CA VAL A 43 22.56 23.01 -2.65
C VAL A 43 23.88 22.25 -2.84
N SER A 44 24.05 21.18 -2.07
CA SER A 44 25.04 20.12 -2.37
C SER A 44 24.66 18.79 -1.69
N ALA A 45 23.36 18.48 -1.62
CA ALA A 45 22.85 17.21 -1.10
C ALA A 45 21.56 16.77 -1.83
N TRP A 46 21.51 16.95 -3.15
CA TRP A 46 20.44 16.38 -3.96
C TRP A 46 20.99 15.83 -5.28
N SER A 47 21.69 14.72 -5.15
CA SER A 47 21.96 13.76 -6.21
C SER A 47 22.07 12.40 -5.54
N GLY A 48 20.95 11.66 -5.52
CA GLY A 48 20.89 10.36 -4.88
C GLY A 48 19.47 9.92 -4.52
N ILE A 49 18.50 10.08 -5.42
CA ILE A 49 17.28 9.27 -5.34
C ILE A 49 17.70 7.88 -5.80
N ALA A 50 18.19 7.06 -4.86
CA ALA A 50 18.24 5.63 -5.07
C ALA A 50 16.80 5.12 -4.99
N ALA A 51 16.40 4.28 -5.95
CA ALA A 51 15.21 3.46 -5.82
C ALA A 51 15.23 2.75 -4.45
N PRO A 52 14.06 2.51 -3.80
CA PRO A 52 14.02 1.76 -2.55
C PRO A 52 14.62 0.38 -2.80
N LYS A 53 15.81 0.16 -2.25
CA LYS A 53 16.53 -1.12 -2.31
C LYS A 53 15.65 -2.20 -1.71
N THR A 54 15.45 -3.29 -2.43
CA THR A 54 14.93 -4.54 -1.87
C THR A 54 15.74 -4.87 -0.63
N GLU A 55 15.10 -5.08 0.53
CA GLU A 55 15.85 -5.41 1.75
C GLU A 55 16.67 -6.69 1.49
N ALA A 56 17.94 -6.64 1.87
CA ALA A 56 18.92 -7.68 1.63
C ALA A 56 18.54 -8.96 2.40
N LEU A 57 18.29 -10.08 1.71
CA LEU A 57 17.99 -11.37 2.34
C LEU A 57 19.22 -11.94 3.04
N SER A 58 19.13 -12.23 4.33
CA SER A 58 20.19 -12.93 5.06
C SER A 58 20.54 -14.27 4.39
N ALA A 59 21.79 -14.73 4.56
CA ALA A 59 22.21 -16.03 4.02
C ALA A 59 21.32 -17.18 4.53
N SER A 60 20.79 -17.07 5.76
CA SER A 60 19.81 -18.01 6.30
C SER A 60 18.50 -18.04 5.51
N GLU A 61 17.95 -16.88 5.14
CA GLU A 61 16.69 -16.81 4.38
C GLU A 61 16.85 -17.37 2.97
N LEU A 62 18.00 -17.11 2.33
CA LEU A 62 18.33 -17.70 1.03
C LEU A 62 18.39 -19.22 1.09
N LEU A 63 19.02 -19.78 2.13
CA LEU A 63 19.08 -21.22 2.34
C LEU A 63 17.71 -21.82 2.70
N THR A 64 16.88 -21.11 3.47
CA THR A 64 15.50 -21.54 3.72
C THR A 64 14.73 -21.68 2.41
N LYS A 65 14.81 -20.69 1.50
CA LYS A 65 14.17 -20.79 0.18
C LYS A 65 14.74 -21.94 -0.65
N LEU A 66 16.06 -22.14 -0.62
CA LEU A 66 16.73 -23.22 -1.35
C LEU A 66 16.18 -24.61 -0.96
N TYR A 67 15.94 -24.84 0.33
CA TYR A 67 15.48 -26.14 0.84
C TYR A 67 13.97 -26.27 1.04
N ASP A 68 13.20 -25.19 0.92
CA ASP A 68 11.74 -25.22 0.93
C ASP A 68 11.22 -25.73 -0.42
N LEU A 69 10.81 -26.99 -0.51
CA LEU A 69 10.30 -27.58 -1.75
C LEU A 69 8.84 -27.19 -2.07
N ASP A 70 8.09 -26.72 -1.08
CA ASP A 70 6.71 -26.27 -1.26
C ASP A 70 6.64 -24.79 -1.63
N GLY A 71 7.77 -24.07 -1.54
CA GLY A 71 7.92 -22.69 -1.95
C GLY A 71 8.02 -22.50 -3.47
N SER A 72 8.01 -21.23 -3.90
CA SER A 72 8.00 -20.84 -5.31
C SER A 72 9.16 -21.38 -6.15
N VAL A 73 9.01 -21.42 -7.47
CA VAL A 73 10.10 -21.66 -8.43
C VAL A 73 11.13 -20.54 -8.29
N LEU A 74 12.41 -20.90 -8.14
CA LEU A 74 13.52 -19.94 -7.97
C LEU A 74 14.16 -19.54 -9.29
N VAL A 75 14.78 -18.36 -9.34
CA VAL A 75 15.39 -17.80 -10.56
C VAL A 75 16.89 -17.60 -10.38
N ALA A 76 17.67 -18.07 -11.37
CA ALA A 76 19.10 -17.79 -11.52
C ALA A 76 19.34 -16.90 -12.75
N ALA A 77 19.97 -15.74 -12.56
CA ALA A 77 20.40 -14.88 -13.67
C ALA A 77 21.76 -15.36 -14.20
N HIS A 78 21.77 -15.92 -15.41
CA HIS A 78 23.00 -16.41 -16.06
C HIS A 78 23.94 -15.26 -16.39
N LYS A 79 25.16 -15.27 -15.86
CA LYS A 79 26.15 -14.19 -15.97
C LYS A 79 25.67 -12.81 -15.50
N GLY A 80 24.66 -12.76 -14.63
CA GLY A 80 23.94 -11.53 -14.24
C GLY A 80 22.94 -11.04 -15.30
N ASP A 81 22.36 -9.84 -15.12
CA ASP A 81 21.41 -9.26 -16.08
C ASP A 81 22.09 -8.66 -17.32
N TRP A 82 22.75 -9.51 -18.12
CA TRP A 82 23.56 -9.04 -19.24
C TRP A 82 22.73 -8.44 -20.39
N ARG A 83 21.40 -8.63 -20.43
CA ARG A 83 20.59 -7.95 -21.47
C ARG A 83 20.58 -6.44 -21.32
N ASN A 84 20.89 -5.92 -20.13
CA ASN A 84 20.91 -4.50 -19.82
C ASN A 84 22.28 -3.98 -19.33
N HIS A 85 23.25 -4.88 -19.15
CA HIS A 85 24.56 -4.62 -18.58
C HIS A 85 25.63 -5.52 -19.24
N PRO A 86 26.94 -5.27 -19.08
CA PRO A 86 27.96 -6.25 -19.48
C PRO A 86 27.78 -7.60 -18.77
N GLU A 87 27.97 -8.72 -19.47
CA GLU A 87 28.00 -10.03 -18.82
C GLU A 87 29.10 -10.09 -17.75
N ASN A 88 28.86 -10.84 -16.66
CA ASN A 88 29.84 -11.04 -15.59
C ASN A 88 30.33 -9.73 -14.94
N SER A 89 29.46 -8.72 -14.84
CA SER A 89 29.76 -7.40 -14.26
C SER A 89 29.11 -7.17 -12.89
N LEU A 90 29.64 -6.19 -12.15
CA LEU A 90 29.02 -5.78 -10.88
C LEU A 90 27.65 -5.13 -11.10
N SER A 91 27.47 -4.37 -12.18
CA SER A 91 26.17 -3.77 -12.51
C SER A 91 25.13 -4.82 -12.88
N GLY A 92 25.50 -5.84 -13.65
CA GLY A 92 24.63 -6.97 -13.97
C GLY A 92 24.22 -7.79 -12.74
N ILE A 93 25.13 -7.99 -11.77
CA ILE A 93 24.82 -8.62 -10.48
C ILE A 93 23.86 -7.75 -9.66
N GLN A 94 24.11 -6.44 -9.57
CA GLN A 94 23.26 -5.53 -8.80
C GLN A 94 21.84 -5.44 -9.41
N SER A 95 21.73 -5.38 -10.74
CA SER A 95 20.44 -5.39 -11.45
C SER A 95 19.65 -6.66 -11.13
N ALA A 96 20.30 -7.83 -11.17
CA ALA A 96 19.66 -9.10 -10.81
C ALA A 96 19.18 -9.11 -9.34
N ILE A 97 19.97 -8.59 -8.39
CA ILE A 97 19.57 -8.41 -6.99
C ILE A 97 18.33 -7.51 -6.88
N ASP A 98 18.29 -6.40 -7.63
CA ASP A 98 17.18 -5.45 -7.60
C ASP A 98 15.89 -6.06 -8.17
N MET A 99 15.99 -7.01 -9.11
CA MET A 99 14.86 -7.81 -9.60
C MET A 99 14.33 -8.84 -8.59
N GLY A 100 15.12 -9.15 -7.55
CA GLY A 100 14.75 -10.15 -6.53
C GLY A 100 14.95 -11.59 -6.97
N VAL A 101 15.91 -11.87 -7.86
CA VAL A 101 16.31 -13.26 -8.17
C VAL A 101 17.02 -13.89 -6.97
N GLU A 102 16.95 -15.21 -6.83
CA GLU A 102 17.55 -15.92 -5.69
C GLU A 102 19.01 -16.32 -5.94
N MET A 103 19.44 -16.37 -7.21
CA MET A 103 20.80 -16.73 -7.58
C MET A 103 21.31 -15.89 -8.76
N VAL A 104 22.60 -15.57 -8.75
CA VAL A 104 23.32 -15.14 -9.95
C VAL A 104 24.34 -16.21 -10.29
N GLU A 105 24.45 -16.56 -11.55
CA GLU A 105 25.56 -17.39 -12.03
C GLU A 105 26.68 -16.47 -12.54
N ILE A 106 27.92 -16.85 -12.25
CA ILE A 106 29.11 -16.12 -12.67
C ILE A 106 30.20 -17.11 -13.11
N ASP A 107 30.96 -16.68 -14.11
CA ASP A 107 32.09 -17.44 -14.65
C ASP A 107 33.41 -16.97 -14.06
N ILE A 108 34.29 -17.90 -13.67
CA ILE A 108 35.56 -17.56 -13.00
C ILE A 108 36.76 -18.02 -13.81
N ARG A 109 37.75 -17.14 -13.95
CA ARG A 109 39.08 -17.44 -14.50
C ARG A 109 40.19 -16.98 -13.57
N LYS A 110 41.37 -17.57 -13.73
CA LYS A 110 42.58 -17.23 -12.96
C LYS A 110 43.59 -16.47 -13.83
N THR A 111 44.05 -15.33 -13.32
CA THR A 111 45.07 -14.47 -13.94
C THR A 111 46.47 -15.06 -13.82
N ALA A 112 47.44 -14.49 -14.56
CA ALA A 112 48.85 -14.90 -14.51
C ALA A 112 49.47 -14.77 -13.10
N ASP A 113 49.02 -13.80 -12.31
CA ASP A 113 49.42 -13.56 -10.92
C ASP A 113 48.50 -14.24 -9.89
N GLY A 114 47.68 -15.20 -10.32
CA GLY A 114 46.91 -16.09 -9.45
C GLY A 114 45.64 -15.49 -8.85
N LYS A 115 45.17 -14.33 -9.35
CA LYS A 115 43.93 -13.68 -8.91
C LYS A 115 42.73 -14.25 -9.66
N LEU A 116 41.55 -14.21 -9.04
CA LEU A 116 40.31 -14.72 -9.61
C LEU A 116 39.46 -13.56 -10.14
N VAL A 117 39.10 -13.63 -11.41
CA VAL A 117 38.31 -12.62 -12.13
C VAL A 117 37.07 -13.22 -12.74
N LEU A 118 36.03 -12.41 -12.88
CA LEU A 118 34.79 -12.78 -13.54
C LEU A 118 34.96 -12.70 -15.06
N MET A 119 34.96 -13.85 -15.74
CA MET A 119 35.16 -13.95 -17.18
C MET A 119 34.71 -15.31 -17.70
N HIS A 120 33.87 -15.32 -18.74
CA HIS A 120 33.44 -16.57 -19.38
C HIS A 120 34.55 -17.20 -20.24
N ASP A 121 35.10 -16.41 -21.15
CA ASP A 121 36.02 -16.87 -22.19
C ASP A 121 37.42 -17.12 -21.61
N ASP A 122 38.27 -17.86 -22.34
CA ASP A 122 39.69 -18.03 -21.98
C ASP A 122 40.51 -16.75 -22.18
N ASN A 123 40.01 -15.82 -22.99
CA ASN A 123 40.62 -14.55 -23.34
C ASN A 123 39.68 -13.37 -23.04
N VAL A 124 40.21 -12.16 -23.12
CA VAL A 124 39.47 -10.93 -22.81
C VAL A 124 38.80 -10.31 -24.05
N ASP A 125 39.04 -10.85 -25.23
CA ASP A 125 38.85 -10.19 -26.52
C ASP A 125 37.38 -9.86 -26.83
N ARG A 126 36.46 -10.79 -26.53
CA ARG A 126 35.04 -10.62 -26.84
C ARG A 126 34.40 -9.56 -25.94
N THR A 127 34.67 -9.60 -24.64
CA THR A 127 33.92 -8.82 -23.63
C THR A 127 34.64 -7.56 -23.19
N THR A 128 35.84 -7.28 -23.71
CA THR A 128 36.61 -6.08 -23.35
C THR A 128 37.19 -5.33 -24.56
N ASP A 129 37.91 -4.23 -24.31
CA ASP A 129 38.76 -3.54 -25.29
C ASP A 129 40.19 -4.09 -25.38
N GLY A 130 40.52 -5.16 -24.64
CA GLY A 130 41.82 -5.82 -24.67
C GLY A 130 41.91 -7.00 -25.63
N THR A 131 43.07 -7.65 -25.62
CA THR A 131 43.29 -8.96 -26.27
C THR A 131 44.22 -9.82 -25.43
N GLY A 132 44.07 -11.13 -25.55
CA GLY A 132 44.96 -12.12 -24.96
C GLY A 132 44.30 -12.98 -23.88
N ASN A 133 44.93 -14.13 -23.62
CA ASN A 133 44.44 -15.09 -22.65
C ASN A 133 44.50 -14.51 -21.22
N VAL A 134 43.44 -14.73 -20.44
CA VAL A 134 43.35 -14.30 -19.04
C VAL A 134 44.53 -14.85 -18.23
N SER A 135 44.92 -16.10 -18.48
CA SER A 135 46.04 -16.77 -17.82
C SER A 135 47.42 -16.18 -18.16
N SER A 136 47.51 -15.30 -19.15
CA SER A 136 48.74 -14.60 -19.57
C SER A 136 48.78 -13.13 -19.13
N LEU A 137 47.71 -12.62 -18.50
CA LEU A 137 47.59 -11.24 -18.03
C LEU A 137 47.54 -11.20 -16.51
N THR A 138 48.21 -10.21 -15.92
CA THR A 138 48.09 -9.90 -14.48
C THR A 138 46.76 -9.24 -14.17
N LEU A 139 46.30 -9.29 -12.91
CA LEU A 139 45.10 -8.56 -12.49
C LEU A 139 45.17 -7.07 -12.84
N SER A 140 46.34 -6.44 -12.68
CA SER A 140 46.51 -5.02 -13.01
C SER A 140 46.29 -4.73 -14.50
N GLN A 141 46.69 -5.63 -15.39
CA GLN A 141 46.47 -5.48 -16.83
C GLN A 141 44.99 -5.68 -17.16
N ILE A 142 44.34 -6.68 -16.57
CA ILE A 142 42.91 -6.95 -16.77
C ILE A 142 42.04 -5.80 -16.23
N LYS A 143 42.39 -5.24 -15.07
CA LYS A 143 41.69 -4.09 -14.47
C LYS A 143 41.84 -2.79 -15.27
N ALA A 144 42.81 -2.70 -16.17
CA ALA A 144 42.93 -1.57 -17.07
C ALA A 144 41.95 -1.63 -18.26
N LEU A 145 41.38 -2.81 -18.53
CA LEU A 145 40.44 -3.03 -19.63
C LEU A 145 39.02 -2.58 -19.27
N LYS A 146 38.28 -2.16 -20.30
CA LYS A 146 36.87 -1.77 -20.20
C LYS A 146 35.96 -2.85 -20.75
N LEU A 147 34.90 -3.16 -20.01
CA LEU A 147 33.89 -4.11 -20.42
C LEU A 147 33.06 -3.56 -21.59
N ARG A 148 32.53 -4.47 -22.40
CA ARG A 148 31.54 -4.18 -23.45
C ARG A 148 30.14 -4.52 -22.98
N GLU A 149 29.16 -3.78 -23.46
CA GLU A 149 27.75 -4.04 -23.18
C GLU A 149 27.31 -5.46 -23.60
N GLY A 150 26.37 -6.02 -22.86
CA GLY A 150 25.80 -7.34 -23.09
C GLY A 150 26.83 -8.45 -23.20
N GLN A 151 26.68 -9.29 -24.23
CA GLN A 151 27.62 -10.38 -24.52
C GLN A 151 28.89 -9.90 -25.24
N GLY A 152 29.13 -8.59 -25.32
CA GLY A 152 30.28 -8.03 -26.02
C GLY A 152 30.26 -8.28 -27.53
N GLY A 153 31.44 -8.45 -28.11
CA GLY A 153 31.69 -8.49 -29.54
C GLY A 153 32.19 -7.15 -30.09
N SER A 154 32.81 -7.17 -31.27
CA SER A 154 33.46 -5.99 -31.86
C SER A 154 32.51 -4.81 -32.13
N GLY A 155 31.20 -5.09 -32.26
CA GLY A 155 30.15 -4.07 -32.43
C GLY A 155 29.54 -3.54 -31.13
N ALA A 156 29.84 -4.14 -29.98
CA ALA A 156 29.27 -3.71 -28.70
C ALA A 156 30.00 -2.48 -28.15
N ALA A 157 29.22 -1.55 -27.60
CA ALA A 157 29.73 -0.33 -26.99
C ALA A 157 30.59 -0.65 -25.75
N LEU A 158 31.63 0.15 -25.52
CA LEU A 158 32.41 0.08 -24.29
C LEU A 158 31.68 0.81 -23.16
N THR A 159 31.77 0.25 -21.96
CA THR A 159 31.26 0.85 -20.73
C THR A 159 32.39 1.47 -19.92
N ASN A 160 32.05 2.11 -18.81
CA ASN A 160 33.06 2.60 -17.85
C ASN A 160 33.53 1.52 -16.86
N GLU A 161 32.87 0.35 -16.85
CA GLU A 161 33.17 -0.75 -15.95
C GLU A 161 34.42 -1.51 -16.38
N THR A 162 35.06 -2.12 -15.40
CA THR A 162 36.24 -2.99 -15.58
C THR A 162 35.87 -4.41 -15.17
N VAL A 163 36.64 -5.40 -15.62
CA VAL A 163 36.45 -6.80 -15.21
C VAL A 163 36.48 -6.94 -13.67
N PRO A 164 35.44 -7.48 -13.02
CA PRO A 164 35.42 -7.66 -11.57
C PRO A 164 36.36 -8.79 -11.10
N THR A 165 36.86 -8.68 -9.87
CA THR A 165 37.41 -9.84 -9.16
C THR A 165 36.26 -10.65 -8.55
N LEU A 166 36.52 -11.92 -8.25
CA LEU A 166 35.57 -12.73 -7.48
C LEU A 166 35.30 -12.13 -6.10
N GLU A 167 36.31 -11.57 -5.45
CA GLU A 167 36.18 -10.91 -4.14
C GLU A 167 35.19 -9.73 -4.19
N GLU A 168 35.28 -8.88 -5.22
CA GLU A 168 34.34 -7.76 -5.42
C GLU A 168 32.90 -8.27 -5.64
N ALA A 169 32.73 -9.29 -6.48
CA ALA A 169 31.41 -9.88 -6.75
C ALA A 169 30.78 -10.51 -5.50
N MET A 170 31.56 -11.27 -4.73
CA MET A 170 31.06 -11.90 -3.49
C MET A 170 30.75 -10.87 -2.41
N ASN A 171 31.54 -9.80 -2.28
CA ASN A 171 31.23 -8.70 -1.37
C ASN A 171 29.93 -7.96 -1.75
N LEU A 172 29.67 -7.80 -3.06
CA LEU A 172 28.42 -7.23 -3.54
C LEU A 172 27.21 -8.12 -3.21
N ALA A 173 27.34 -9.43 -3.45
CA ALA A 173 26.29 -10.44 -3.27
C ALA A 173 26.02 -10.82 -1.81
N LYS A 174 26.95 -10.54 -0.88
CA LYS A 174 26.88 -10.93 0.53
C LYS A 174 25.55 -10.52 1.19
N GLY A 175 24.83 -11.52 1.69
CA GLY A 175 23.51 -11.36 2.31
C GLY A 175 22.45 -10.78 1.38
N LYS A 176 22.51 -11.07 0.07
CA LYS A 176 21.52 -10.58 -0.91
C LYS A 176 21.07 -11.66 -1.89
N VAL A 177 22.00 -12.50 -2.36
CA VAL A 177 21.74 -13.50 -3.40
C VAL A 177 22.69 -14.70 -3.28
N LEU A 178 22.27 -15.90 -3.71
CA LEU A 178 23.18 -17.03 -3.90
C LEU A 178 24.05 -16.81 -5.14
N VAL A 179 25.21 -17.44 -5.20
CA VAL A 179 26.13 -17.29 -6.34
C VAL A 179 26.52 -18.66 -6.87
N ASN A 180 26.05 -19.02 -8.06
CA ASN A 180 26.49 -20.22 -8.78
C ASN A 180 27.85 -19.95 -9.44
N LEU A 181 28.83 -20.79 -9.16
CA LEU A 181 30.23 -20.57 -9.51
C LEU A 181 30.63 -21.50 -10.64
N ASP A 182 30.63 -21.00 -11.88
CA ASP A 182 31.00 -21.77 -13.07
C ASP A 182 32.48 -21.62 -13.44
N LYS A 183 32.98 -22.57 -14.25
CA LYS A 183 34.35 -22.66 -14.76
C LYS A 183 35.41 -22.71 -13.68
N CYS A 184 35.01 -23.12 -12.48
CA CYS A 184 35.82 -22.99 -11.29
C CYS A 184 36.18 -24.32 -10.60
N TRP A 185 35.67 -25.46 -11.08
CA TRP A 185 35.90 -26.74 -10.42
C TRP A 185 37.39 -27.08 -10.26
N ASP A 186 38.22 -26.87 -11.27
CA ASP A 186 39.66 -27.15 -11.20
C ASP A 186 40.43 -26.18 -10.29
N ILE A 187 39.86 -25.00 -10.03
CA ILE A 187 40.43 -23.96 -9.16
C ILE A 187 39.61 -23.76 -7.87
N ARG A 188 38.76 -24.73 -7.53
CA ARG A 188 37.78 -24.64 -6.43
C ARG A 188 38.37 -24.35 -5.06
N ASN A 189 39.62 -24.75 -4.82
CA ASN A 189 40.31 -24.45 -3.58
C ASN A 189 40.65 -22.96 -3.45
N ASP A 190 41.02 -22.29 -4.53
CA ASP A 190 41.30 -20.84 -4.51
C ASP A 190 40.01 -20.04 -4.39
N VAL A 191 38.94 -20.50 -5.07
CA VAL A 191 37.60 -19.94 -4.94
C VAL A 191 37.09 -20.08 -3.50
N TRP A 192 37.27 -21.26 -2.89
CA TRP A 192 36.93 -21.48 -1.48
C TRP A 192 37.66 -20.51 -0.55
N SER A 193 38.95 -20.27 -0.77
CA SER A 193 39.71 -19.26 -0.02
C SER A 193 39.11 -17.86 -0.13
N VAL A 194 38.62 -17.47 -1.32
CA VAL A 194 37.90 -16.20 -1.47
C VAL A 194 36.61 -16.20 -0.66
N LEU A 195 35.76 -17.23 -0.77
CA LEU A 195 34.50 -17.33 -0.01
C LEU A 195 34.72 -17.27 1.51
N VAL A 196 35.79 -17.89 2.01
CA VAL A 196 36.18 -17.79 3.43
C VAL A 196 36.55 -16.36 3.79
N SER A 197 37.39 -15.71 2.97
CA SER A 197 37.85 -14.33 3.24
C SER A 197 36.73 -13.29 3.19
N THR A 198 35.74 -13.47 2.31
CA THR A 198 34.57 -12.60 2.20
C THR A 198 33.46 -12.95 3.18
N GLY A 199 33.54 -14.10 3.86
CA GLY A 199 32.50 -14.61 4.75
C GLY A 199 31.21 -14.94 4.01
N THR A 200 31.32 -15.57 2.84
CA THR A 200 30.21 -15.94 1.94
C THR A 200 30.20 -17.45 1.63
N THR A 201 30.76 -18.27 2.51
CA THR A 201 30.79 -19.75 2.38
C THR A 201 29.40 -20.38 2.35
N SER A 202 28.38 -19.70 2.89
CA SER A 202 26.97 -20.09 2.87
C SER A 202 26.18 -19.54 1.67
N GLN A 203 26.85 -18.94 0.68
CA GLN A 203 26.21 -18.35 -0.50
C GLN A 203 26.82 -18.83 -1.83
N GLY A 204 28.09 -19.22 -1.84
CA GLY A 204 28.75 -19.74 -3.04
C GLY A 204 28.41 -21.20 -3.30
N VAL A 205 27.81 -21.47 -4.45
CA VAL A 205 27.37 -22.79 -4.92
C VAL A 205 28.34 -23.27 -6.00
N PHE A 206 29.14 -24.27 -5.68
CA PHE A 206 30.04 -24.91 -6.65
C PHE A 206 29.25 -25.87 -7.54
N LYS A 207 29.64 -26.02 -8.81
CA LYS A 207 29.03 -27.02 -9.70
C LYS A 207 30.06 -27.81 -10.50
N SER A 208 29.72 -29.06 -10.83
CA SER A 208 30.51 -29.89 -11.76
C SER A 208 29.75 -31.14 -12.23
N THR A 209 30.34 -31.83 -13.21
CA THR A 209 30.02 -33.22 -13.60
C THR A 209 31.07 -34.22 -13.07
N ALA A 210 31.90 -33.83 -12.10
CA ALA A 210 32.97 -34.68 -11.56
C ALA A 210 32.40 -35.92 -10.85
N SER A 211 33.20 -36.99 -10.80
CA SER A 211 32.79 -38.24 -10.17
C SER A 211 32.44 -38.07 -8.69
N ASN A 212 31.46 -38.85 -8.21
CA ASN A 212 30.98 -38.80 -6.83
C ASN A 212 32.13 -38.85 -5.80
N ALA A 213 33.09 -39.76 -6.00
CA ALA A 213 34.24 -39.90 -5.10
C ALA A 213 35.11 -38.62 -5.02
N THR A 214 35.25 -37.88 -6.13
CA THR A 214 36.01 -36.63 -6.17
C THR A 214 35.25 -35.52 -5.44
N VAL A 215 33.94 -35.48 -5.63
CA VAL A 215 33.03 -34.50 -4.99
C VAL A 215 33.00 -34.73 -3.49
N ASP A 216 32.74 -35.97 -3.04
CA ASP A 216 32.69 -36.38 -1.64
C ASP A 216 33.97 -35.98 -0.90
N ALA A 217 35.12 -36.42 -1.43
CA ALA A 217 36.41 -36.15 -0.82
C ALA A 217 36.69 -34.65 -0.67
N TRP A 218 36.24 -33.83 -1.62
CA TRP A 218 36.43 -32.39 -1.54
C TRP A 218 35.48 -31.74 -0.54
N LEU A 219 34.19 -32.07 -0.57
CA LEU A 219 33.20 -31.48 0.33
C LEU A 219 33.49 -31.83 1.80
N ASP A 220 33.90 -33.08 2.06
CA ASP A 220 34.28 -33.55 3.40
C ASP A 220 35.58 -32.89 3.92
N SER A 221 36.43 -32.38 3.01
CA SER A 221 37.68 -31.71 3.37
C SER A 221 37.49 -30.28 3.90
N LYS A 222 36.26 -29.74 3.88
CA LYS A 222 35.96 -28.33 4.18
C LYS A 222 35.00 -28.20 5.36
N SER A 223 35.15 -27.11 6.12
CA SER A 223 34.24 -26.73 7.20
C SER A 223 34.05 -25.20 7.22
N PRO A 224 32.81 -24.66 7.12
CA PRO A 224 31.56 -25.39 6.90
C PRO A 224 31.55 -26.13 5.55
N ARG A 225 30.63 -27.08 5.38
CA ARG A 225 30.47 -27.81 4.12
C ARG A 225 30.09 -26.84 2.98
N PRO A 226 30.79 -26.85 1.83
CA PRO A 226 30.47 -26.01 0.69
C PRO A 226 29.11 -26.38 0.08
N LEU A 227 28.36 -25.40 -0.44
CA LEU A 227 27.17 -25.68 -1.22
C LEU A 227 27.55 -26.25 -2.58
N TYR A 228 26.82 -27.26 -3.05
CA TYR A 228 27.16 -27.98 -4.27
C TYR A 228 25.93 -28.26 -5.15
N GLN A 229 26.05 -27.95 -6.45
CA GLN A 229 25.12 -28.29 -7.51
C GLN A 229 25.72 -29.37 -8.40
N ALA A 230 25.09 -30.53 -8.46
CA ALA A 230 25.50 -31.57 -9.40
C ALA A 230 24.84 -31.36 -10.76
N VAL A 231 25.59 -31.56 -11.84
CA VAL A 231 25.06 -31.49 -13.20
C VAL A 231 24.82 -32.91 -13.72
N ILE A 232 23.56 -33.24 -13.98
CA ILE A 232 23.12 -34.51 -14.55
C ILE A 232 22.74 -34.26 -16.01
N THR A 233 23.44 -34.91 -16.94
CA THR A 233 23.38 -34.56 -18.36
C THR A 233 23.38 -35.78 -19.28
N ASP A 234 22.63 -35.69 -20.38
CA ASP A 234 22.67 -36.69 -21.46
C ASP A 234 24.09 -36.84 -22.04
N SER A 235 24.89 -35.76 -22.07
CA SER A 235 26.19 -35.73 -22.75
C SER A 235 27.27 -36.52 -22.01
N ASP A 236 27.25 -36.47 -20.67
CA ASP A 236 28.22 -37.20 -19.83
C ASP A 236 27.69 -38.58 -19.41
N ASN A 237 26.43 -38.89 -19.77
CA ASN A 237 25.75 -40.16 -19.46
C ASN A 237 25.85 -40.54 -17.96
N ASN A 238 25.73 -39.55 -17.08
CA ASN A 238 25.98 -39.70 -15.64
C ASN A 238 24.71 -39.96 -14.80
N LEU A 239 23.55 -40.08 -15.44
CA LEU A 239 22.28 -40.36 -14.76
C LEU A 239 22.31 -41.68 -13.95
N SER A 240 23.06 -42.69 -14.41
CA SER A 240 23.19 -43.96 -13.68
C SER A 240 23.84 -43.82 -12.31
N GLU A 241 24.58 -42.74 -12.06
CA GLU A 241 25.25 -42.47 -10.79
C GLU A 241 24.38 -41.67 -9.80
N LEU A 242 23.18 -41.24 -10.21
CA LEU A 242 22.32 -40.36 -9.42
C LEU A 242 21.99 -40.92 -8.03
N ASP A 243 21.66 -42.21 -7.92
CA ASP A 243 21.32 -42.81 -6.61
C ASP A 243 22.54 -42.82 -5.67
N ALA A 244 23.73 -43.06 -6.20
CA ALA A 244 24.97 -43.00 -5.42
C ALA A 244 25.31 -41.56 -5.02
N LEU A 245 25.04 -40.59 -5.89
CA LEU A 245 25.27 -39.17 -5.63
C LEU A 245 24.31 -38.61 -4.57
N ILE A 246 23.03 -39.00 -4.62
CA ILE A 246 22.03 -38.66 -3.58
C ILE A 246 22.44 -39.26 -2.22
N ALA A 247 22.93 -40.50 -2.21
CA ALA A 247 23.30 -41.18 -0.96
C ALA A 247 24.64 -40.71 -0.37
N GLY A 248 25.59 -40.30 -1.21
CA GLY A 248 26.93 -39.85 -0.82
C GLY A 248 27.00 -38.33 -0.70
N ALA A 249 27.38 -37.67 -1.80
CA ALA A 249 27.67 -36.24 -1.83
C ALA A 249 26.53 -35.37 -1.33
N GLN A 250 25.28 -35.81 -1.44
CA GLN A 250 24.08 -35.04 -1.08
C GLN A 250 24.12 -33.59 -1.63
N PRO A 251 24.21 -33.39 -2.97
CA PRO A 251 24.10 -32.07 -3.58
C PRO A 251 22.91 -31.26 -3.06
N ASP A 252 23.09 -29.95 -2.98
CA ASP A 252 22.06 -28.98 -2.61
C ASP A 252 21.12 -28.69 -3.79
N LEU A 253 21.62 -28.85 -5.02
CA LEU A 253 20.88 -28.67 -6.27
C LEU A 253 21.28 -29.74 -7.29
N TYR A 254 20.34 -30.07 -8.18
CA TYR A 254 20.57 -30.96 -9.32
C TYR A 254 20.18 -30.24 -10.59
N GLU A 255 21.17 -29.88 -11.39
CA GLU A 255 21.01 -29.30 -12.72
C GLU A 255 20.76 -30.41 -13.73
N LEU A 256 19.62 -30.35 -14.41
CA LEU A 256 19.22 -31.33 -15.42
C LEU A 256 19.44 -30.72 -16.81
N VAL A 257 20.31 -31.34 -17.60
CA VAL A 257 20.63 -30.95 -18.97
C VAL A 257 20.21 -32.06 -19.92
N PHE A 258 19.27 -31.76 -20.81
CA PHE A 258 18.64 -32.77 -21.66
C PHE A 258 18.43 -32.25 -23.08
N VAL A 259 18.68 -33.12 -24.06
CA VAL A 259 18.65 -32.76 -25.50
C VAL A 259 17.33 -33.08 -26.18
N THR A 260 16.48 -33.92 -25.58
CA THR A 260 15.16 -34.29 -26.10
C THR A 260 14.11 -34.32 -24.99
N GLU A 261 12.85 -34.04 -25.33
CA GLU A 261 11.72 -34.14 -24.38
C GLU A 261 11.56 -35.55 -23.79
N SER A 262 12.01 -36.58 -24.52
CA SER A 262 11.98 -37.98 -24.09
C SER A 262 13.16 -38.42 -23.23
N SER A 263 14.10 -37.53 -22.91
CA SER A 263 15.28 -37.88 -22.09
C SER A 263 14.86 -38.40 -20.72
N SER A 264 15.55 -39.45 -20.27
CA SER A 264 15.39 -40.00 -18.92
C SER A 264 15.85 -39.01 -17.84
N VAL A 265 16.71 -38.04 -18.18
CA VAL A 265 17.22 -37.02 -17.25
C VAL A 265 16.07 -36.16 -16.70
N ILE A 266 15.11 -35.76 -17.52
CA ILE A 266 13.93 -34.95 -17.10
C ILE A 266 12.66 -35.80 -16.91
N SER A 267 12.80 -37.12 -16.80
CA SER A 267 11.65 -38.01 -16.53
C SER A 267 11.08 -37.79 -15.13
N SER A 268 9.79 -38.05 -14.95
CA SER A 268 9.13 -37.97 -13.63
C SER A 268 9.81 -38.86 -12.59
N THR A 269 10.37 -40.01 -12.98
CA THR A 269 11.17 -40.88 -12.10
C THR A 269 12.39 -40.15 -11.56
N THR A 270 13.17 -39.49 -12.43
CA THR A 270 14.39 -38.77 -12.04
C THR A 270 14.05 -37.55 -11.18
N VAL A 271 13.07 -36.76 -11.60
CA VAL A 271 12.56 -35.60 -10.85
C VAL A 271 12.10 -36.04 -9.45
N ASN A 272 11.32 -37.11 -9.36
CA ASN A 272 10.83 -37.63 -8.07
C ASN A 272 11.96 -38.13 -7.16
N LYS A 273 13.04 -38.70 -7.71
CA LYS A 273 14.20 -39.08 -6.88
C LYS A 273 14.83 -37.86 -6.22
N ILE A 274 15.00 -36.77 -6.98
CA ILE A 274 15.58 -35.52 -6.49
C ILE A 274 14.67 -34.84 -5.45
N THR A 275 13.37 -34.75 -5.73
CA THR A 275 12.42 -34.12 -4.80
C THR A 275 12.23 -34.95 -3.54
N ASN A 276 12.19 -36.29 -3.62
CA ASN A 276 12.15 -37.17 -2.45
C ASN A 276 13.42 -37.10 -1.59
N ALA A 277 14.55 -36.67 -2.17
CA ALA A 277 15.77 -36.37 -1.43
C ALA A 277 15.73 -34.97 -0.76
N GLY A 278 14.63 -34.23 -0.88
CA GLY A 278 14.47 -32.91 -0.27
C GLY A 278 15.26 -31.82 -1.01
N ARG A 279 15.40 -31.93 -2.35
CA ARG A 279 16.23 -31.04 -3.17
C ARG A 279 15.48 -30.48 -4.37
N ARG A 280 15.87 -29.26 -4.80
CA ARG A 280 15.29 -28.58 -5.95
C ARG A 280 15.88 -29.09 -7.27
N VAL A 281 15.04 -29.09 -8.30
CA VAL A 281 15.40 -29.45 -9.67
C VAL A 281 15.72 -28.16 -10.43
N PHE A 282 16.96 -28.05 -10.89
CA PHE A 282 17.48 -26.89 -11.60
C PHE A 282 17.49 -27.15 -13.11
N VAL A 283 16.94 -26.23 -13.91
CA VAL A 283 16.89 -26.35 -15.38
C VAL A 283 17.35 -25.05 -16.02
N ASN A 284 18.19 -25.17 -17.06
CA ASN A 284 18.61 -24.03 -17.86
C ASN A 284 17.63 -23.77 -19.00
N THR A 285 17.25 -22.51 -19.23
CA THR A 285 16.36 -22.11 -20.34
C THR A 285 17.10 -21.32 -21.43
N LEU A 286 18.43 -21.34 -21.39
CA LEU A 286 19.29 -20.46 -22.20
C LEU A 286 19.23 -20.75 -23.71
N TRP A 287 19.49 -22.00 -24.11
CA TRP A 287 19.47 -22.44 -25.51
C TRP A 287 19.10 -23.92 -25.65
N ALA A 288 18.73 -24.32 -26.88
CA ALA A 288 17.96 -25.55 -27.13
C ALA A 288 18.62 -26.84 -26.62
N SER A 289 19.95 -26.95 -26.66
CA SER A 289 20.66 -28.17 -26.24
C SER A 289 20.64 -28.41 -24.73
N LEU A 290 20.15 -27.46 -23.93
CA LEU A 290 20.08 -27.60 -22.48
C LEU A 290 18.70 -28.05 -21.98
N ASN A 291 17.68 -27.94 -22.83
CA ASN A 291 16.27 -28.02 -22.44
C ASN A 291 15.35 -28.52 -23.56
N ALA A 292 15.86 -29.35 -24.47
CA ALA A 292 15.11 -29.88 -25.60
C ALA A 292 14.39 -28.84 -26.49
N GLY A 293 14.87 -27.58 -26.52
CA GLY A 293 14.27 -26.50 -27.32
C GLY A 293 13.37 -25.54 -26.56
N HIS A 294 13.09 -25.79 -25.27
CA HIS A 294 12.30 -24.91 -24.39
C HIS A 294 13.12 -23.71 -23.88
N THR A 295 13.43 -22.80 -24.80
CA THR A 295 14.37 -21.69 -24.58
C THR A 295 13.73 -20.41 -24.08
N ASP A 296 14.56 -19.47 -23.64
CA ASP A 296 14.20 -18.11 -23.28
C ASP A 296 13.59 -17.35 -24.47
N ASP A 297 14.13 -17.54 -25.67
CA ASP A 297 13.58 -16.89 -26.87
C ASP A 297 12.21 -17.46 -27.24
N MET A 298 12.00 -18.77 -27.10
CA MET A 298 10.66 -19.37 -27.22
C MET A 298 9.70 -18.81 -26.16
N SER A 299 10.18 -18.64 -24.93
CA SER A 299 9.37 -18.16 -23.81
C SER A 299 8.94 -16.71 -23.92
N VAL A 300 9.64 -15.88 -24.70
CA VAL A 300 9.22 -14.50 -24.93
C VAL A 300 7.98 -14.44 -25.83
N ASP A 301 7.90 -15.32 -26.82
CA ASP A 301 6.77 -15.38 -27.75
C ASP A 301 5.61 -16.17 -27.15
N ASP A 302 5.91 -17.31 -26.52
CA ASP A 302 4.96 -18.17 -25.82
C ASP A 302 5.57 -18.69 -24.51
N PRO A 303 5.35 -17.97 -23.39
CA PRO A 303 5.90 -18.33 -22.09
C PRO A 303 5.54 -19.75 -21.65
N ASP A 304 4.35 -20.25 -22.02
CA ASP A 304 3.88 -21.57 -21.59
C ASP A 304 4.56 -22.72 -22.36
N SER A 305 5.00 -22.47 -23.60
CA SER A 305 5.75 -23.44 -24.39
C SER A 305 7.23 -23.56 -23.98
N GLY A 306 7.82 -22.52 -23.37
CA GLY A 306 9.20 -22.54 -22.87
C GLY A 306 9.28 -22.73 -21.34
N TRP A 307 9.32 -21.63 -20.58
CA TRP A 307 9.31 -21.65 -19.11
C TRP A 307 8.15 -22.46 -18.52
N GLY A 308 7.00 -22.39 -19.16
CA GLY A 308 5.81 -23.17 -18.85
C GLY A 308 6.06 -24.65 -18.78
N TRP A 309 6.63 -25.15 -19.86
CA TRP A 309 6.92 -26.55 -20.06
C TRP A 309 7.88 -27.07 -18.99
N VAL A 310 9.00 -26.39 -18.74
CA VAL A 310 10.00 -26.89 -17.76
C VAL A 310 9.46 -26.95 -16.34
N VAL A 311 8.66 -25.96 -15.92
CA VAL A 311 7.97 -25.99 -14.61
C VAL A 311 6.96 -27.14 -14.55
N ASN A 312 6.19 -27.37 -15.61
CA ASN A 312 5.24 -28.50 -15.69
C ASN A 312 5.94 -29.86 -15.68
N ARG A 313 7.26 -29.89 -15.89
CA ARG A 313 8.12 -31.09 -15.79
C ARG A 313 8.87 -31.17 -14.46
N GLY A 314 8.55 -30.29 -13.52
CA GLY A 314 9.04 -30.34 -12.15
C GLY A 314 10.29 -29.50 -11.90
N ALA A 315 10.69 -28.61 -12.82
CA ALA A 315 11.71 -27.62 -12.53
C ALA A 315 11.23 -26.69 -11.39
N SER A 316 12.05 -26.56 -10.35
CA SER A 316 11.80 -25.70 -9.19
C SER A 316 12.90 -24.65 -8.98
N PHE A 317 13.89 -24.61 -9.89
CA PHE A 317 14.89 -23.57 -10.03
C PHE A 317 15.20 -23.42 -11.53
N ILE A 318 15.12 -22.21 -12.07
CA ILE A 318 15.35 -21.97 -13.50
C ILE A 318 16.49 -20.96 -13.68
N GLN A 319 17.48 -21.33 -14.49
CA GLN A 319 18.49 -20.40 -14.98
C GLN A 319 18.07 -19.82 -16.33
N THR A 320 18.14 -18.50 -16.43
CA THR A 320 17.67 -17.74 -17.58
C THR A 320 18.61 -16.59 -17.90
N ASP A 321 18.61 -16.25 -19.18
CA ASP A 321 19.23 -15.10 -19.79
C ASP A 321 18.26 -13.88 -19.78
N ARG A 322 17.02 -14.07 -19.31
CA ARG A 322 15.91 -13.10 -19.26
C ARG A 322 15.26 -13.04 -17.87
N PRO A 323 16.02 -12.72 -16.80
CA PRO A 323 15.53 -12.82 -15.41
C PRO A 323 14.28 -11.98 -15.14
N SER A 324 14.20 -10.74 -15.66
CA SER A 324 13.02 -9.88 -15.45
C SER A 324 11.73 -10.47 -16.03
N GLN A 325 11.79 -11.00 -17.25
CA GLN A 325 10.63 -11.60 -17.91
C GLN A 325 10.22 -12.91 -17.25
N LEU A 326 11.18 -13.75 -16.86
CA LEU A 326 10.88 -14.99 -16.14
C LEU A 326 10.24 -14.70 -14.78
N VAL A 327 10.78 -13.74 -14.01
CA VAL A 327 10.18 -13.30 -12.73
C VAL A 327 8.75 -12.83 -12.95
N ALA A 328 8.50 -12.00 -13.96
CA ALA A 328 7.14 -11.54 -14.29
C ALA A 328 6.20 -12.71 -14.65
N TYR A 329 6.67 -13.65 -15.46
CA TYR A 329 5.92 -14.84 -15.85
C TYR A 329 5.58 -15.71 -14.64
N LEU A 330 6.57 -16.06 -13.82
CA LEU A 330 6.37 -16.86 -12.61
C LEU A 330 5.41 -16.16 -11.65
N ASN A 331 5.56 -14.85 -11.42
CA ASN A 331 4.61 -14.10 -10.58
C ASN A 331 3.16 -14.16 -11.07
N SER A 332 2.95 -14.26 -12.38
CA SER A 332 1.62 -14.36 -12.98
C SER A 332 1.01 -15.78 -12.93
N ARG A 333 1.87 -16.78 -12.70
CA ARG A 333 1.54 -18.20 -12.82
C ARG A 333 1.58 -18.96 -11.50
N GLU A 334 2.46 -18.55 -10.60
CA GLU A 334 2.58 -19.10 -9.25
C GLU A 334 1.23 -18.95 -8.55
N PRO A 335 0.69 -20.03 -7.96
CA PRO A 335 -0.55 -19.94 -7.24
C PRO A 335 -0.43 -18.90 -6.13
N LEU A 336 -1.56 -18.26 -5.80
CA LEU A 336 -1.58 -17.38 -4.65
C LEU A 336 -1.18 -18.16 -3.39
N GLU A 337 -0.48 -17.48 -2.49
CA GLU A 337 -0.09 -18.00 -1.17
C GLU A 337 -1.31 -18.56 -0.44
N ALA A 338 -1.09 -19.60 0.38
CA ALA A 338 -2.17 -20.33 1.04
C ALA A 338 -3.17 -19.39 1.77
N GLY A 339 -4.46 -19.65 1.57
CA GLY A 339 -5.55 -18.84 2.14
C GLY A 339 -6.06 -17.72 1.24
N TRP A 340 -5.35 -17.41 0.14
CA TRP A 340 -5.81 -16.49 -0.89
C TRP A 340 -6.48 -17.22 -2.06
N ALA A 341 -7.54 -16.62 -2.60
CA ALA A 341 -8.18 -17.02 -3.85
C ALA A 341 -8.22 -15.82 -4.80
N SER A 342 -8.51 -16.04 -6.09
CA SER A 342 -8.78 -14.94 -7.01
C SER A 342 -9.96 -15.17 -7.93
N LYS A 343 -10.56 -14.07 -8.39
CA LYS A 343 -11.69 -14.07 -9.31
C LYS A 343 -11.75 -12.76 -10.10
N ASP A 344 -12.14 -12.85 -11.36
CA ASP A 344 -12.64 -11.68 -12.09
C ASP A 344 -14.05 -11.32 -11.62
N ILE A 345 -14.23 -10.08 -11.20
CA ILE A 345 -15.50 -9.55 -10.74
C ILE A 345 -16.19 -8.90 -11.93
N GLY A 346 -17.47 -9.26 -12.12
CA GLY A 346 -18.27 -8.77 -13.24
C GLY A 346 -17.86 -9.37 -14.59
N THR A 347 -18.32 -8.72 -15.66
CA THR A 347 -18.08 -9.16 -17.04
C THR A 347 -16.85 -8.43 -17.60
N VAL A 348 -15.68 -9.04 -17.45
CA VAL A 348 -14.42 -8.52 -17.99
C VAL A 348 -14.22 -8.93 -19.44
N GLY A 349 -13.56 -8.09 -20.24
CA GLY A 349 -13.33 -8.32 -21.66
C GLY A 349 -12.09 -9.18 -21.95
N SER A 350 -11.17 -9.29 -20.99
CA SER A 350 -10.07 -10.26 -21.00
C SER A 350 -9.90 -10.85 -19.60
N ILE A 351 -9.77 -12.17 -19.51
CA ILE A 351 -9.62 -12.87 -18.24
C ILE A 351 -8.31 -12.43 -17.59
N GLY A 352 -8.38 -12.01 -16.33
CA GLY A 352 -7.20 -11.63 -15.55
C GLY A 352 -6.52 -12.83 -14.88
N SER A 353 -5.32 -12.62 -14.37
CA SER A 353 -4.59 -13.57 -13.52
C SER A 353 -4.20 -12.94 -12.19
N ALA A 354 -3.93 -13.78 -11.19
CA ALA A 354 -3.37 -13.34 -9.93
C ALA A 354 -2.46 -14.43 -9.39
N GLY A 355 -1.24 -14.06 -9.03
CA GLY A 355 -0.27 -14.94 -8.41
C GLY A 355 0.53 -14.19 -7.35
N SER A 356 1.27 -14.94 -6.54
CA SER A 356 2.14 -14.35 -5.54
C SER A 356 3.40 -15.18 -5.37
N ARG A 357 4.51 -14.48 -5.11
CA ARG A 357 5.83 -15.07 -4.93
C ARG A 357 6.59 -14.25 -3.90
N ASN A 358 7.11 -14.89 -2.85
CA ASN A 358 7.91 -14.24 -1.81
C ASN A 358 7.23 -13.00 -1.18
N GLY A 359 5.92 -13.05 -0.88
CA GLY A 359 5.18 -11.90 -0.32
C GLY A 359 4.89 -10.76 -1.30
N GLN A 360 5.25 -10.92 -2.59
CA GLN A 360 4.87 -10.01 -3.67
C GLN A 360 3.71 -10.61 -4.45
N PHE A 361 2.62 -9.86 -4.57
CA PHE A 361 1.45 -10.23 -5.37
C PHE A 361 1.52 -9.53 -6.74
N THR A 362 1.18 -10.25 -7.81
CA THR A 362 1.03 -9.69 -9.14
C THR A 362 -0.35 -10.03 -9.67
N LEU A 363 -1.11 -9.00 -10.04
CA LEU A 363 -2.45 -9.14 -10.60
C LEU A 363 -2.45 -8.54 -11.99
N THR A 364 -3.00 -9.27 -12.96
CA THR A 364 -3.37 -8.73 -14.27
C THR A 364 -4.88 -8.63 -14.36
N ALA A 365 -5.38 -7.52 -14.90
CA ALA A 365 -6.79 -7.25 -14.99
C ALA A 365 -7.13 -6.49 -16.26
N SER A 366 -8.25 -6.85 -16.88
CA SER A 366 -9.02 -5.90 -17.70
C SER A 366 -10.18 -5.38 -16.85
N GLY A 367 -11.00 -4.50 -17.41
CA GLY A 367 -12.23 -4.05 -16.77
C GLY A 367 -12.55 -2.61 -17.09
N PHE A 368 -13.84 -2.28 -17.13
CA PHE A 368 -14.28 -0.91 -17.37
C PHE A 368 -14.01 0.00 -16.17
N ASP A 369 -14.49 -0.37 -14.97
CA ASP A 369 -14.23 0.40 -13.76
C ASP A 369 -14.66 -0.31 -12.46
N ILE A 370 -14.21 0.21 -11.31
CA ILE A 370 -14.75 -0.01 -9.96
C ILE A 370 -15.48 1.28 -9.56
N TRP A 371 -16.69 1.47 -10.08
CA TRP A 371 -17.39 2.77 -9.98
C TRP A 371 -18.87 2.71 -10.37
N THR A 372 -19.19 1.92 -11.39
CA THR A 372 -20.55 1.83 -11.93
C THR A 372 -21.47 0.99 -11.04
N ALA A 373 -22.72 0.76 -11.42
CA ALA A 373 -23.61 -0.18 -10.72
C ALA A 373 -23.11 -1.65 -10.72
N ALA A 374 -22.19 -2.01 -11.63
CA ALA A 374 -21.57 -3.33 -11.71
C ALA A 374 -20.07 -3.19 -12.00
N ASP A 375 -19.24 -3.59 -11.05
CA ASP A 375 -17.78 -3.48 -11.12
C ASP A 375 -17.17 -4.50 -12.08
N GLN A 376 -16.07 -4.12 -12.71
CA GLN A 376 -15.27 -4.97 -13.61
C GLN A 376 -13.78 -4.86 -13.27
N PHE A 377 -13.22 -5.90 -12.65
CA PHE A 377 -11.84 -5.89 -12.15
C PHE A 377 -11.35 -7.28 -11.72
N ARG A 378 -10.04 -7.43 -11.46
CA ARG A 378 -9.43 -8.63 -10.85
C ARG A 378 -9.35 -8.48 -9.33
N TYR A 379 -9.83 -9.49 -8.60
CA TYR A 379 -9.79 -9.51 -7.14
C TYR A 379 -9.02 -10.73 -6.62
N ALA A 380 -7.93 -10.52 -5.88
CA ALA A 380 -7.29 -11.55 -5.06
C ALA A 380 -7.70 -11.33 -3.61
N TYR A 381 -8.25 -12.34 -2.94
CA TYR A 381 -8.98 -12.15 -1.68
C TYR A 381 -8.89 -13.31 -0.69
N GLN A 382 -9.19 -13.00 0.57
CA GLN A 382 -9.44 -13.95 1.66
C GLN A 382 -10.87 -13.77 2.20
N PRO A 383 -11.62 -14.86 2.47
CA PRO A 383 -12.85 -14.78 3.25
C PRO A 383 -12.51 -14.55 4.73
N VAL A 384 -13.08 -13.52 5.33
CA VAL A 384 -12.85 -13.17 6.75
C VAL A 384 -14.19 -12.90 7.44
N SER A 385 -14.17 -12.94 8.78
CA SER A 385 -15.33 -12.59 9.60
C SER A 385 -14.96 -11.56 10.65
N GLY A 386 -15.80 -10.54 10.80
CA GLY A 386 -15.64 -9.50 11.82
C GLY A 386 -14.72 -8.34 11.40
N ASP A 387 -14.04 -7.78 12.38
CA ASP A 387 -13.23 -6.58 12.26
C ASP A 387 -11.85 -6.94 11.69
N ILE A 388 -11.40 -6.20 10.68
CA ILE A 388 -10.19 -6.53 9.92
C ILE A 388 -9.42 -5.28 9.53
N VAL A 389 -8.09 -5.38 9.56
CA VAL A 389 -7.19 -4.44 8.90
C VAL A 389 -6.53 -5.14 7.73
N ILE A 390 -6.59 -4.51 6.56
CA ILE A 390 -5.72 -4.85 5.44
C ILE A 390 -4.75 -3.70 5.18
N THR A 391 -3.48 -4.02 4.99
CA THR A 391 -2.42 -3.08 4.59
C THR A 391 -1.66 -3.68 3.40
N ALA A 392 -1.29 -2.85 2.44
CA ALA A 392 -0.41 -3.23 1.33
C ALA A 392 0.37 -2.01 0.83
N ARG A 393 1.53 -2.22 0.22
CA ARG A 393 2.15 -1.21 -0.64
C ARG A 393 1.83 -1.53 -2.09
N VAL A 394 1.29 -0.55 -2.82
CA VAL A 394 1.10 -0.67 -4.27
C VAL A 394 2.43 -0.33 -4.93
N LYS A 395 3.24 -1.34 -5.24
CA LYS A 395 4.62 -1.17 -5.69
C LYS A 395 4.68 -0.58 -7.10
N SER A 396 3.90 -1.12 -8.03
CA SER A 396 3.78 -0.61 -9.40
C SER A 396 2.39 -0.87 -9.98
N GLN A 397 2.02 -0.11 -11.00
CA GLN A 397 0.87 -0.36 -11.85
C GLN A 397 1.14 0.14 -13.25
N ASP A 398 0.58 -0.52 -14.26
CA ASP A 398 0.60 -0.04 -15.63
C ASP A 398 -0.31 1.17 -15.80
N HIS A 399 0.12 2.11 -16.65
CA HIS A 399 -0.66 3.29 -16.99
C HIS A 399 -1.58 3.03 -18.19
N THR A 400 -2.52 2.09 -18.04
CA THR A 400 -3.53 1.80 -19.08
C THR A 400 -4.56 2.92 -19.23
N SER A 401 -4.77 3.70 -18.17
CA SER A 401 -5.66 4.87 -18.11
C SER A 401 -5.27 5.75 -16.91
N GLU A 402 -5.53 7.05 -16.98
CA GLU A 402 -5.34 7.98 -15.84
C GLU A 402 -6.17 7.58 -14.59
N TRP A 403 -7.20 6.76 -14.80
CA TRP A 403 -8.13 6.23 -13.81
C TRP A 403 -8.05 4.71 -13.63
N ALA A 404 -7.01 4.05 -14.17
CA ALA A 404 -6.65 2.71 -13.77
C ALA A 404 -6.46 2.66 -12.25
N LYS A 405 -6.80 1.52 -11.62
CA LYS A 405 -6.82 1.40 -10.16
C LYS A 405 -6.05 0.17 -9.73
N ALA A 406 -5.22 0.34 -8.72
CA ALA A 406 -4.61 -0.75 -7.95
C ALA A 406 -4.72 -0.42 -6.45
N GLY A 407 -5.18 -1.36 -5.63
CA GLY A 407 -5.32 -1.08 -4.20
C GLY A 407 -5.88 -2.23 -3.38
N ILE A 408 -6.45 -1.88 -2.24
CA ILE A 408 -7.03 -2.81 -1.25
C ILE A 408 -8.53 -2.57 -1.12
N MET A 409 -9.29 -3.64 -0.89
CA MET A 409 -10.75 -3.58 -0.80
C MET A 409 -11.28 -4.51 0.29
N ILE A 410 -12.37 -4.10 0.94
CA ILE A 410 -13.25 -4.96 1.71
C ILE A 410 -14.64 -4.88 1.07
N ARG A 411 -15.21 -6.04 0.73
CA ARG A 411 -16.51 -6.14 0.06
C ARG A 411 -17.39 -7.24 0.64
N GLU A 412 -18.71 -7.03 0.60
CA GLU A 412 -19.67 -7.94 1.24
C GLU A 412 -19.79 -9.28 0.51
N SER A 413 -19.74 -9.28 -0.82
CA SER A 413 -19.91 -10.45 -1.67
C SER A 413 -19.08 -10.36 -2.95
N LEU A 414 -18.87 -11.48 -3.63
CA LEU A 414 -18.15 -11.55 -4.92
C LEU A 414 -19.03 -11.21 -6.15
N ASN A 415 -20.20 -10.61 -5.94
CA ASN A 415 -21.10 -10.16 -7.02
C ASN A 415 -20.68 -8.76 -7.50
N ALA A 416 -20.80 -8.49 -8.80
CA ALA A 416 -20.34 -7.25 -9.41
C ALA A 416 -20.92 -5.97 -8.80
N ASP A 417 -22.10 -6.04 -8.19
CA ASP A 417 -22.84 -4.91 -7.64
C ASP A 417 -22.64 -4.73 -6.12
N SER A 418 -21.76 -5.51 -5.51
CA SER A 418 -21.61 -5.60 -4.05
C SER A 418 -21.26 -4.28 -3.36
N LYS A 419 -21.70 -4.13 -2.11
CA LYS A 419 -21.21 -3.06 -1.23
C LYS A 419 -19.72 -3.25 -0.97
N PHE A 420 -18.97 -2.16 -0.96
CA PHE A 420 -17.54 -2.19 -0.67
C PHE A 420 -17.06 -0.89 -0.03
N ALA A 421 -15.89 -0.97 0.61
CA ALA A 421 -14.98 0.14 0.82
C ALA A 421 -13.61 -0.25 0.26
N ASP A 422 -12.91 0.67 -0.38
CA ASP A 422 -11.58 0.43 -0.93
C ASP A 422 -10.65 1.63 -0.75
N VAL A 423 -9.35 1.38 -0.79
CA VAL A 423 -8.32 2.41 -0.91
C VAL A 423 -7.46 2.06 -2.11
N VAL A 424 -7.57 2.86 -3.17
CA VAL A 424 -6.94 2.61 -4.47
C VAL A 424 -6.02 3.75 -4.89
N VAL A 425 -4.89 3.42 -5.49
CA VAL A 425 -4.02 4.39 -6.15
C VAL A 425 -4.37 4.44 -7.63
N THR A 426 -4.18 5.60 -8.24
CA THR A 426 -4.40 5.83 -9.68
C THR A 426 -3.13 6.44 -10.29
N PRO A 427 -2.89 6.31 -11.61
CA PRO A 427 -1.73 6.90 -12.24
C PRO A 427 -1.68 8.44 -12.15
N SER A 428 -2.84 9.11 -12.20
CA SER A 428 -2.90 10.58 -12.30
C SER A 428 -3.84 11.28 -11.30
N HIS A 429 -4.60 10.54 -10.50
CA HIS A 429 -5.66 11.07 -9.62
C HIS A 429 -5.47 10.73 -8.14
N GLY A 430 -4.22 10.48 -7.74
CA GLY A 430 -3.87 10.28 -6.33
C GLY A 430 -4.37 8.95 -5.75
N ILE A 431 -4.49 8.96 -4.42
CA ILE A 431 -4.99 7.85 -3.60
C ILE A 431 -6.42 8.16 -3.20
N ASN A 432 -7.33 7.24 -3.50
CA ASN A 432 -8.76 7.43 -3.34
C ASN A 432 -9.29 6.39 -2.35
N PHE A 433 -9.90 6.86 -1.26
CA PHE A 433 -10.79 6.05 -0.44
C PHE A 433 -12.16 6.08 -1.12
N GLN A 434 -12.70 4.96 -1.60
CA GLN A 434 -14.01 4.93 -2.26
C GLN A 434 -14.96 3.98 -1.54
N ARG A 435 -16.26 4.18 -1.77
CA ARG A 435 -17.29 3.35 -1.11
C ARG A 435 -18.54 3.16 -1.94
N ARG A 436 -19.13 1.98 -1.84
CA ARG A 436 -20.51 1.69 -2.24
C ARG A 436 -21.32 1.24 -1.02
N PRO A 437 -22.18 2.10 -0.42
CA PRO A 437 -22.91 1.74 0.79
C PRO A 437 -24.09 0.79 0.54
N SER A 438 -24.51 0.61 -0.72
CA SER A 438 -25.70 -0.16 -1.08
C SER A 438 -25.47 -0.88 -2.41
N THR A 439 -25.92 -2.12 -2.47
CA THR A 439 -25.77 -2.98 -3.66
C THR A 439 -26.37 -2.31 -4.89
N GLY A 440 -25.63 -2.31 -6.00
CA GLY A 440 -26.06 -1.76 -7.29
C GLY A 440 -26.00 -0.23 -7.42
N LEU A 441 -25.50 0.50 -6.42
CA LEU A 441 -25.43 1.96 -6.47
C LEU A 441 -24.31 2.46 -7.40
N ASN A 442 -24.61 3.23 -8.44
CA ASN A 442 -23.60 3.87 -9.29
C ASN A 442 -22.97 5.10 -8.58
N LEU A 443 -21.64 5.16 -8.54
CA LEU A 443 -20.88 6.24 -7.88
C LEU A 443 -20.67 7.48 -8.77
N SER A 444 -20.92 7.40 -10.08
CA SER A 444 -20.60 8.45 -11.05
C SER A 444 -21.37 9.77 -10.90
N ASN A 445 -22.47 9.77 -10.16
CA ASN A 445 -23.38 10.92 -10.09
C ASN A 445 -23.56 11.45 -8.66
N THR A 446 -22.62 11.14 -7.74
CA THR A 446 -22.91 11.22 -6.31
C THR A 446 -21.76 11.83 -5.50
N THR A 447 -22.04 12.86 -4.70
CA THR A 447 -21.08 13.51 -3.80
C THR A 447 -20.98 12.77 -2.46
N GLY A 448 -19.78 12.67 -1.88
CA GLY A 448 -19.56 12.02 -0.57
C GLY A 448 -19.16 10.54 -0.61
N TYR A 449 -18.87 10.00 -1.81
CA TYR A 449 -18.51 8.59 -2.05
C TYR A 449 -17.05 8.39 -2.46
N THR A 450 -16.27 9.47 -2.49
CA THR A 450 -14.82 9.44 -2.67
C THR A 450 -14.17 10.53 -1.79
N ASP A 451 -13.01 10.22 -1.23
CA ASP A 451 -12.10 11.14 -0.54
C ASP A 451 -10.71 10.84 -1.09
N SER A 452 -9.93 11.88 -1.38
CA SER A 452 -8.66 11.74 -2.08
C SER A 452 -7.50 12.39 -1.32
N LEU A 453 -6.32 11.78 -1.40
CA LEU A 453 -5.03 12.38 -1.03
C LEU A 453 -4.09 12.38 -2.24
N SER A 454 -3.12 13.30 -2.25
CA SER A 454 -2.03 13.29 -3.23
C SER A 454 -1.16 12.04 -3.07
N GLY A 455 -0.79 11.40 -4.17
CA GLY A 455 0.06 10.21 -4.14
C GLY A 455 0.01 9.40 -5.43
N GLY A 456 0.46 8.14 -5.36
CA GLY A 456 0.51 7.23 -6.50
C GLY A 456 1.15 5.89 -6.11
N THR A 457 1.70 5.17 -7.09
CA THR A 457 2.48 3.95 -6.84
C THR A 457 3.69 4.22 -5.95
N GLY A 458 4.15 3.19 -5.23
CA GLY A 458 5.18 3.27 -4.20
C GLY A 458 4.63 3.63 -2.81
N GLN A 459 3.34 3.97 -2.68
CA GLN A 459 2.71 4.26 -1.40
C GLN A 459 2.05 3.04 -0.74
N TYR A 460 2.03 3.08 0.59
CA TYR A 460 1.30 2.16 1.44
C TYR A 460 -0.14 2.63 1.60
N VAL A 461 -1.07 1.69 1.50
CA VAL A 461 -2.51 1.88 1.72
C VAL A 461 -2.98 0.96 2.83
N ARG A 462 -3.91 1.44 3.65
CA ARG A 462 -4.53 0.66 4.73
C ARG A 462 -6.03 0.92 4.78
N LEU A 463 -6.80 -0.13 5.00
CA LEU A 463 -8.23 -0.08 5.20
C LEU A 463 -8.58 -0.85 6.47
N VAL A 464 -9.25 -0.16 7.39
CA VAL A 464 -9.71 -0.73 8.66
C VAL A 464 -11.22 -0.84 8.64
N ARG A 465 -11.75 -2.03 8.90
CA ARG A 465 -13.15 -2.28 9.22
C ARG A 465 -13.30 -2.54 10.72
N SER A 466 -14.21 -1.81 11.36
CA SER A 466 -14.72 -2.16 12.68
C SER A 466 -16.23 -2.04 12.75
N GLY A 467 -16.91 -3.17 12.94
CA GLY A 467 -18.34 -3.33 12.75
C GLY A 467 -18.76 -2.92 11.34
N ASN A 468 -19.56 -1.85 11.25
CA ASN A 468 -19.99 -1.24 10.00
C ASN A 468 -19.20 0.01 9.63
N THR A 469 -18.15 0.36 10.38
CA THR A 469 -17.35 1.56 10.15
C THR A 469 -16.07 1.20 9.42
N PHE A 470 -15.77 1.96 8.36
CA PHE A 470 -14.61 1.79 7.49
C PHE A 470 -13.75 3.05 7.52
N THR A 471 -12.44 2.90 7.63
CA THR A 471 -11.49 4.02 7.65
C THR A 471 -10.31 3.72 6.75
N GLY A 472 -10.07 4.59 5.76
CA GLY A 472 -8.95 4.50 4.83
C GLY A 472 -7.75 5.33 5.29
N PHE A 473 -6.54 4.84 5.04
CA PHE A 473 -5.29 5.52 5.34
C PHE A 473 -4.27 5.34 4.22
N ALA A 474 -3.33 6.27 4.12
CA ALA A 474 -2.15 6.18 3.26
C ALA A 474 -0.86 6.49 4.05
N SER A 475 0.27 5.99 3.56
CA SER A 475 1.60 6.25 4.12
C SER A 475 2.67 6.17 3.04
N THR A 476 3.73 6.97 3.16
CA THR A 476 4.91 6.91 2.29
C THR A 476 5.98 5.94 2.78
N ASP A 477 5.97 5.59 4.07
CA ASP A 477 7.02 4.81 4.74
C ASP A 477 6.52 3.53 5.44
N GLY A 478 5.20 3.31 5.47
CA GLY A 478 4.56 2.15 6.11
C GLY A 478 4.40 2.27 7.63
N SER A 479 4.94 3.32 8.26
CA SER A 479 4.95 3.54 9.70
C SER A 479 4.12 4.76 10.14
N SER A 480 4.17 5.85 9.38
CA SER A 480 3.45 7.09 9.64
C SER A 480 2.21 7.16 8.75
N TRP A 481 1.03 7.08 9.35
CA TRP A 481 -0.24 6.94 8.63
C TRP A 481 -1.07 8.22 8.64
N THR A 482 -1.53 8.63 7.46
CA THR A 482 -2.48 9.74 7.28
C THR A 482 -3.86 9.17 6.93
N GLN A 483 -4.89 9.57 7.67
CA GLN A 483 -6.27 9.19 7.36
C GLN A 483 -6.77 9.90 6.09
N ILE A 484 -7.47 9.17 5.23
CA ILE A 484 -8.08 9.68 4.00
C ILE A 484 -9.55 10.01 4.30
N GLY A 485 -9.88 11.30 4.41
CA GLY A 485 -11.24 11.74 4.74
C GLY A 485 -11.73 11.25 6.12
N SER A 486 -13.04 11.31 6.32
CA SER A 486 -13.70 10.82 7.54
C SER A 486 -14.00 9.32 7.47
N SER A 487 -14.12 8.66 8.62
CA SER A 487 -14.64 7.28 8.67
C SER A 487 -16.06 7.23 8.11
N VAL A 488 -16.39 6.14 7.40
CA VAL A 488 -17.71 5.97 6.76
C VAL A 488 -18.42 4.75 7.29
N THR A 489 -19.74 4.80 7.39
CA THR A 489 -20.57 3.67 7.83
C THR A 489 -21.21 2.97 6.63
N ILE A 490 -20.92 1.68 6.48
CA ILE A 490 -21.50 0.79 5.47
C ILE A 490 -22.01 -0.45 6.18
N SER A 491 -23.32 -0.71 6.10
CA SER A 491 -23.91 -1.89 6.71
C SER A 491 -23.56 -3.15 5.89
N MET A 492 -22.68 -3.98 6.43
CA MET A 492 -22.27 -5.27 5.83
C MET A 492 -22.51 -6.44 6.78
N SER A 493 -22.64 -7.65 6.24
CA SER A 493 -22.55 -8.90 7.02
C SER A 493 -21.22 -9.03 7.76
N SER A 494 -21.18 -9.84 8.84
CA SER A 494 -19.94 -10.14 9.55
C SER A 494 -18.94 -10.85 8.65
N SER A 495 -19.40 -11.80 7.83
CA SER A 495 -18.59 -12.46 6.81
C SER A 495 -18.43 -11.57 5.58
N VAL A 496 -17.19 -11.32 5.16
CA VAL A 496 -16.84 -10.48 4.01
C VAL A 496 -15.60 -11.01 3.31
N TYR A 497 -15.24 -10.39 2.19
CA TYR A 497 -14.02 -10.67 1.45
C TYR A 497 -13.09 -9.46 1.52
N VAL A 498 -11.85 -9.68 1.92
CA VAL A 498 -10.80 -8.65 2.00
C VAL A 498 -9.65 -9.00 1.06
N GLY A 499 -9.07 -8.01 0.37
CA GLY A 499 -8.00 -8.32 -0.57
C GLY A 499 -7.53 -7.19 -1.48
N LEU A 500 -6.82 -7.57 -2.54
CA LEU A 500 -6.19 -6.71 -3.55
C LEU A 500 -7.09 -6.58 -4.78
N ALA A 501 -7.32 -5.35 -5.23
CA ALA A 501 -8.20 -5.03 -6.35
C ALA A 501 -7.45 -4.29 -7.46
N VAL A 502 -7.57 -4.74 -8.72
CA VAL A 502 -6.94 -4.13 -9.89
C VAL A 502 -7.92 -4.02 -11.06
N THR A 503 -8.02 -2.85 -11.68
CA THR A 503 -8.71 -2.66 -12.96
C THR A 503 -7.87 -1.81 -13.91
N ALA A 504 -7.80 -2.21 -15.17
CA ALA A 504 -7.12 -1.45 -16.22
C ALA A 504 -7.87 -0.17 -16.60
N HIS A 505 -9.15 -0.04 -16.21
CA HIS A 505 -10.03 1.01 -16.70
C HIS A 505 -10.05 1.07 -18.25
N ASP A 506 -9.85 -0.08 -18.87
CA ASP A 506 -9.94 -0.38 -20.29
C ASP A 506 -10.33 -1.85 -20.39
N ASN A 507 -11.56 -2.13 -20.81
CA ASN A 507 -12.06 -3.51 -20.87
C ASN A 507 -11.53 -4.29 -22.07
N SER A 508 -10.76 -3.65 -22.97
CA SER A 508 -10.19 -4.29 -24.16
C SER A 508 -8.74 -4.75 -23.99
N LYS A 509 -8.10 -4.42 -22.86
CA LYS A 509 -6.68 -4.69 -22.60
C LYS A 509 -6.46 -5.12 -21.16
N LEU A 510 -5.41 -5.91 -20.94
CA LEU A 510 -4.90 -6.21 -19.61
C LEU A 510 -3.93 -5.10 -19.18
N GLY A 511 -4.06 -4.67 -17.93
CA GLY A 511 -3.02 -3.94 -17.20
C GLY A 511 -2.54 -4.78 -16.01
N SER A 512 -1.28 -4.58 -15.62
CA SER A 512 -0.65 -5.25 -14.49
C SER A 512 -0.47 -4.31 -13.30
N ALA A 513 -0.56 -4.86 -12.09
CA ALA A 513 -0.12 -4.18 -10.88
C ALA A 513 0.56 -5.16 -9.92
N THR A 514 1.57 -4.65 -9.20
CA THR A 514 2.31 -5.42 -8.20
C THR A 514 2.15 -4.82 -6.81
N PHE A 515 2.06 -5.69 -5.81
CA PHE A 515 1.91 -5.34 -4.40
C PHE A 515 2.96 -6.07 -3.57
N ASP A 516 3.48 -5.43 -2.54
CA ASP A 516 4.27 -6.09 -1.49
C ASP A 516 3.84 -5.58 -0.11
N GLN A 517 4.43 -6.14 0.96
CA GLN A 517 4.08 -5.80 2.34
C GLN A 517 2.57 -5.97 2.62
N VAL A 518 1.97 -6.99 2.02
CA VAL A 518 0.54 -7.30 2.16
C VAL A 518 0.30 -7.99 3.49
N THR A 519 -0.54 -7.40 4.33
CA THR A 519 -0.94 -7.98 5.61
C THR A 519 -2.45 -7.91 5.77
N VAL A 520 -3.03 -9.01 6.22
CA VAL A 520 -4.43 -9.11 6.64
C VAL A 520 -4.40 -9.57 8.09
N ALA A 521 -4.88 -8.72 8.99
CA ALA A 521 -4.85 -8.96 10.42
C ALA A 521 -6.21 -8.67 11.04
N ALA A 522 -6.59 -9.48 12.04
CA ALA A 522 -7.74 -9.15 12.88
C ALA A 522 -7.55 -7.74 13.44
N ALA A 523 -8.54 -6.87 13.23
CA ALA A 523 -8.55 -5.61 13.95
C ALA A 523 -9.02 -5.89 15.37
N ASN A 524 -8.37 -5.28 16.37
CA ASN A 524 -9.01 -5.17 17.67
C ASN A 524 -10.30 -4.37 17.44
N ALA A 525 -11.45 -4.97 17.82
CA ALA A 525 -12.71 -4.25 17.78
C ALA A 525 -12.52 -2.95 18.56
N TYR A 526 -12.87 -1.81 17.95
CA TYR A 526 -12.82 -0.57 18.68
C TYR A 526 -13.78 -0.68 19.87
N SER A 527 -13.24 -0.56 21.08
CA SER A 527 -14.05 -0.45 22.28
C SER A 527 -14.75 0.90 22.24
N PHE A 528 -16.04 0.88 21.88
CA PHE A 528 -16.88 2.05 21.93
C PHE A 528 -17.35 2.28 23.37
N THR A 529 -16.95 3.40 23.94
CA THR A 529 -17.45 3.84 25.24
C THR A 529 -18.59 4.81 25.01
N THR A 530 -19.74 4.55 25.65
CA THR A 530 -20.89 5.45 25.65
C THR A 530 -21.04 6.12 27.00
N VAL A 531 -21.05 7.45 27.00
CA VAL A 531 -21.27 8.27 28.19
C VAL A 531 -22.57 9.03 28.02
N ALA A 532 -23.52 8.81 28.92
CA ALA A 532 -24.77 9.55 28.97
C ALA A 532 -24.67 10.66 30.02
N LEU A 533 -24.60 11.90 29.56
CA LEU A 533 -24.52 13.10 30.40
C LEU A 533 -25.94 13.56 30.70
N ARG A 534 -26.40 13.43 31.94
CA ARG A 534 -27.70 13.92 32.40
C ARG A 534 -27.64 14.41 33.84
N GLN A 535 -28.10 15.63 34.07
CA GLN A 535 -28.04 16.25 35.40
C GLN A 535 -28.69 15.38 36.48
N GLY A 536 -27.94 15.05 37.52
CA GLY A 536 -28.38 14.27 38.68
C GLY A 536 -28.41 12.75 38.47
N VAL A 537 -27.96 12.23 37.32
CA VAL A 537 -27.88 10.79 37.05
C VAL A 537 -26.43 10.33 37.13
N SER A 538 -26.19 9.20 37.80
CA SER A 538 -24.85 8.59 37.93
C SER A 538 -23.76 9.56 38.41
N GLY A 539 -24.12 10.53 39.26
CA GLY A 539 -23.20 11.54 39.79
C GLY A 539 -22.86 12.70 38.85
N TYR A 540 -23.43 12.76 37.65
CA TYR A 540 -23.18 13.86 36.71
C TYR A 540 -23.93 15.14 37.10
N THR A 541 -23.20 16.24 37.26
CA THR A 541 -23.75 17.55 37.67
C THR A 541 -23.36 18.70 36.72
N GLY A 542 -22.81 18.36 35.54
CA GLY A 542 -22.23 19.31 34.60
C GLY A 542 -23.18 19.88 33.54
N THR A 543 -24.50 19.75 33.70
CA THR A 543 -25.46 20.40 32.81
C THR A 543 -25.75 21.79 33.33
N THR A 544 -25.57 22.79 32.48
CA THR A 544 -26.15 24.11 32.66
C THR A 544 -27.13 24.32 31.53
N ASP A 545 -28.25 24.97 31.77
CA ASP A 545 -29.20 25.35 30.73
C ASP A 545 -29.73 26.74 30.94
N ALA A 546 -30.42 27.28 29.93
CA ALA A 546 -30.99 28.62 29.95
C ALA A 546 -32.13 28.79 28.99
N HIS A 547 -32.82 29.92 29.09
CA HIS A 547 -33.60 30.44 27.98
C HIS A 547 -33.42 31.95 27.90
N VAL A 548 -33.41 32.48 26.67
CA VAL A 548 -33.28 33.91 26.40
C VAL A 548 -34.45 34.36 25.54
N LEU A 549 -34.95 35.56 25.81
CA LEU A 549 -35.80 36.25 24.86
C LEU A 549 -34.90 37.06 23.92
N GLU A 550 -35.09 36.93 22.62
CA GLU A 550 -34.23 37.54 21.60
C GLU A 550 -34.09 39.06 21.80
N TYR A 551 -35.19 39.73 22.18
CA TYR A 551 -35.23 41.16 22.47
C TYR A 551 -34.48 41.59 23.73
N TYR A 552 -34.54 40.76 24.77
CA TYR A 552 -34.13 41.11 26.11
C TYR A 552 -33.05 40.13 26.54
N ALA A 553 -31.81 40.45 26.15
CA ALA A 553 -30.62 39.64 26.42
C ALA A 553 -30.33 39.43 27.92
N ASP A 554 -30.97 40.22 28.79
CA ASP A 554 -30.83 40.24 30.24
C ASP A 554 -32.09 39.75 31.00
N ARG A 555 -33.19 39.41 30.30
CA ARG A 555 -34.43 38.92 30.93
C ARG A 555 -34.61 37.42 30.77
N ASN A 556 -35.12 36.78 31.83
CA ASN A 556 -35.51 35.38 31.81
C ASN A 556 -37.02 35.23 31.58
N THR A 557 -37.42 34.15 30.91
CA THR A 557 -38.82 33.74 30.68
C THR A 557 -38.93 32.21 30.76
N GLY A 558 -39.24 31.66 31.94
CA GLY A 558 -39.40 30.21 32.13
C GLY A 558 -39.25 29.78 33.59
N GLY A 559 -39.84 28.65 33.98
CA GLY A 559 -39.82 28.15 35.36
C GLY A 559 -38.64 27.22 35.66
N ASN A 560 -38.36 26.98 36.95
CA ASN A 560 -37.29 26.06 37.42
C ASN A 560 -37.25 24.70 36.71
N GLY A 561 -38.38 24.19 36.20
CA GLY A 561 -38.47 22.86 35.59
C GLY A 561 -38.47 22.82 34.06
N GLU A 562 -38.46 23.95 33.35
CA GLU A 562 -38.75 24.00 31.91
C GLU A 562 -37.89 25.03 31.13
N LEU A 563 -37.51 24.64 29.89
CA LEU A 563 -36.86 25.43 28.87
C LEU A 563 -37.85 25.77 27.77
N GLU A 564 -37.88 27.01 27.32
CA GLU A 564 -38.89 27.48 26.38
C GLU A 564 -38.29 27.73 25.00
N THR A 565 -38.99 27.29 23.94
CA THR A 565 -38.70 27.71 22.57
C THR A 565 -39.98 28.21 21.90
N ALA A 566 -39.88 29.37 21.25
CA ALA A 566 -40.98 29.96 20.50
C ALA A 566 -40.45 30.98 19.49
N SER A 567 -41.11 31.09 18.34
CA SER A 567 -41.16 32.33 17.56
C SER A 567 -42.63 32.77 17.50
N TYR A 568 -42.89 34.06 17.75
CA TYR A 568 -44.20 34.71 17.57
C TYR A 568 -44.00 36.03 16.83
N SER A 569 -44.90 36.36 15.90
CA SER A 569 -45.01 37.66 15.24
C SER A 569 -43.79 38.22 14.45
N GLY A 570 -42.72 37.47 14.21
CA GLY A 570 -41.69 37.79 13.20
C GLY A 570 -40.91 39.10 13.42
N ALA A 571 -41.01 39.70 14.60
CA ALA A 571 -40.07 40.69 15.08
C ALA A 571 -39.11 40.00 16.07
N ASP A 572 -37.84 40.41 16.08
CA ASP A 572 -36.80 39.97 17.04
C ASP A 572 -37.24 40.13 18.51
N THR A 573 -38.36 40.81 18.77
CA THR A 573 -38.84 41.10 20.10
C THR A 573 -39.48 39.91 20.84
N ASP A 574 -39.88 38.87 20.10
CA ASP A 574 -40.84 37.85 20.57
C ASP A 574 -40.32 36.40 20.49
N GLU A 575 -39.05 36.19 20.12
CA GLU A 575 -38.46 34.86 20.02
C GLU A 575 -37.84 34.39 21.35
N LYS A 576 -38.04 33.11 21.66
CA LYS A 576 -37.44 32.42 22.82
C LYS A 576 -36.52 31.33 22.33
N HIS A 577 -35.28 31.35 22.78
CA HIS A 577 -34.29 30.32 22.50
C HIS A 577 -33.89 29.63 23.79
N ALA A 578 -33.83 28.30 23.77
CA ALA A 578 -33.30 27.54 24.89
C ALA A 578 -31.79 27.31 24.68
N LEU A 579 -30.99 27.58 25.70
CA LEU A 579 -29.56 27.27 25.72
C LEU A 579 -29.36 26.04 26.59
N ILE A 580 -28.44 25.17 26.19
CA ILE A 580 -28.05 24.03 27.01
C ILE A 580 -26.60 23.69 26.76
N ARG A 581 -25.83 23.50 27.83
CA ARG A 581 -24.43 23.11 27.77
C ARG A 581 -24.19 21.94 28.70
N PHE A 582 -23.46 20.95 28.18
CA PHE A 582 -22.95 19.83 28.92
C PHE A 582 -21.44 20.00 29.07
N THR A 583 -20.94 20.06 30.29
CA THR A 583 -19.51 19.90 30.55
C THR A 583 -19.13 18.47 30.18
N LEU A 584 -18.20 18.32 29.24
CA LEU A 584 -17.68 17.01 28.85
C LEU A 584 -16.77 16.50 29.97
N PRO A 585 -17.00 15.29 30.52
CA PRO A 585 -16.17 14.74 31.58
C PRO A 585 -14.80 14.32 31.05
N SER A 586 -13.79 14.29 31.92
CA SER A 586 -12.45 13.78 31.59
C SER A 586 -12.43 12.30 31.19
N SER A 587 -13.51 11.56 31.45
CA SER A 587 -13.69 10.20 30.95
C SER A 587 -13.78 10.12 29.43
N ILE A 588 -14.12 11.22 28.73
CA ILE A 588 -13.99 11.37 27.27
C ILE A 588 -12.62 12.01 27.00
N PRO A 589 -11.59 11.25 26.57
CA PRO A 589 -10.25 11.79 26.40
C PRO A 589 -10.17 12.77 25.23
N SER A 590 -9.24 13.72 25.26
CA SER A 590 -9.08 14.74 24.21
C SER A 590 -8.69 14.18 22.83
N ASN A 591 -8.12 12.98 22.79
CA ASN A 591 -7.82 12.26 21.55
C ASN A 591 -8.95 11.30 21.13
N ALA A 592 -10.11 11.32 21.80
CA ALA A 592 -11.23 10.47 21.44
C ALA A 592 -11.81 10.87 20.08
N ILE A 593 -12.15 9.84 19.29
CA ILE A 593 -12.91 9.98 18.06
C ILE A 593 -14.39 9.75 18.41
N ILE A 594 -15.17 10.82 18.35
CA ILE A 594 -16.60 10.81 18.62
C ILE A 594 -17.31 10.20 17.42
N THR A 595 -17.88 9.02 17.61
CA THR A 595 -18.57 8.29 16.53
C THR A 595 -20.07 8.54 16.51
N SER A 596 -20.64 9.03 17.62
CA SER A 596 -22.00 9.53 17.69
C SER A 596 -22.14 10.45 18.90
N ALA A 597 -22.79 11.60 18.75
CA ALA A 597 -23.29 12.39 19.87
C ALA A 597 -24.75 12.79 19.64
N GLN A 598 -25.60 12.49 20.61
CA GLN A 598 -27.05 12.72 20.53
C GLN A 598 -27.52 13.64 21.66
N LEU A 599 -27.97 14.84 21.31
CA LEU A 599 -28.68 15.73 22.23
C LEU A 599 -30.14 15.29 22.31
N ARG A 600 -30.60 14.94 23.51
CA ARG A 600 -31.96 14.47 23.76
C ARG A 600 -32.66 15.46 24.68
N VAL A 601 -33.79 16.00 24.23
CA VAL A 601 -34.65 16.90 25.00
C VAL A 601 -36.07 16.35 25.06
N ARG A 602 -36.76 16.55 26.19
CA ARG A 602 -38.11 16.04 26.39
C ARG A 602 -39.12 17.18 26.38
N LEU A 603 -40.09 17.13 25.48
CA LEU A 603 -41.20 18.08 25.46
C LEU A 603 -42.13 17.79 26.64
N THR A 604 -42.27 18.71 27.59
CA THR A 604 -43.14 18.57 28.77
C THR A 604 -44.55 19.05 28.44
N THR A 605 -44.68 20.25 27.87
CA THR A 605 -45.98 20.82 27.52
C THR A 605 -45.90 21.73 26.28
N THR A 606 -47.07 22.17 25.83
CA THR A 606 -47.22 23.15 24.74
C THR A 606 -48.26 24.17 25.20
N ARG A 607 -47.89 25.45 25.19
CA ARG A 607 -48.73 26.56 25.64
C ARG A 607 -49.19 27.44 24.47
N ASN A 608 -50.39 28.01 24.59
CA ASN A 608 -50.94 29.02 23.69
C ASN A 608 -50.96 28.67 22.19
N GLY A 609 -51.20 27.39 21.86
CA GLY A 609 -51.38 26.93 20.47
C GLY A 609 -50.84 25.52 20.23
N THR A 610 -51.63 24.65 19.60
CA THR A 610 -51.30 23.24 19.33
C THR A 610 -50.53 23.08 18.00
N VAL A 611 -49.65 24.03 17.68
CA VAL A 611 -49.01 24.14 16.36
C VAL A 611 -47.71 23.33 16.33
N LYS A 612 -47.38 22.74 15.18
CA LYS A 612 -46.09 22.07 14.92
C LYS A 612 -45.01 23.14 14.75
N LYS A 613 -43.82 22.92 15.33
CA LYS A 613 -42.68 23.85 15.23
C LYS A 613 -41.45 23.14 14.73
N ALA A 614 -40.74 23.72 13.78
CA ALA A 614 -39.46 23.19 13.30
C ALA A 614 -38.35 23.75 14.19
N ILE A 615 -37.92 22.97 15.17
CA ILE A 615 -36.87 23.37 16.12
C ILE A 615 -35.53 22.89 15.59
N ALA A 616 -34.60 23.82 15.41
CA ALA A 616 -33.22 23.60 15.04
C ALA A 616 -32.31 23.65 16.26
N VAL A 617 -31.22 22.87 16.20
CA VAL A 617 -30.08 22.98 17.09
C VAL A 617 -28.97 23.73 16.37
N LYS A 618 -28.43 24.76 17.01
CA LYS A 618 -27.28 25.53 16.55
C LYS A 618 -26.19 25.56 17.61
N GLU A 619 -24.96 25.88 17.19
CA GLU A 619 -23.83 26.08 18.09
C GLU A 619 -23.98 27.42 18.81
N ALA A 620 -23.79 27.45 20.13
CA ALA A 620 -23.57 28.71 20.85
C ALA A 620 -22.13 29.20 20.59
N THR A 621 -21.94 30.46 20.25
CA THR A 621 -20.63 31.01 19.85
C THR A 621 -20.01 31.94 20.90
N GLY A 622 -20.67 32.11 22.05
CA GLY A 622 -20.20 32.95 23.14
C GLY A 622 -20.48 32.37 24.52
N SER A 623 -19.73 32.83 25.51
CA SER A 623 -19.90 32.40 26.90
C SER A 623 -21.22 32.86 27.50
N TRP A 624 -21.79 32.03 28.37
CA TRP A 624 -22.95 32.35 29.19
C TRP A 624 -22.87 31.59 30.52
N ALA A 625 -23.64 32.05 31.51
CA ALA A 625 -23.68 31.50 32.86
C ALA A 625 -25.11 31.52 33.42
N GLU A 626 -25.42 30.49 34.23
CA GLU A 626 -26.64 30.29 35.02
C GLU A 626 -26.50 31.02 36.40
N GLY A 627 -27.53 31.69 36.98
CA GLY A 627 -27.36 32.62 38.16
C GLY A 627 -28.58 32.96 39.12
N ALA A 628 -28.73 34.21 39.70
CA ALA A 628 -29.92 35.05 40.21
C ALA A 628 -30.70 36.19 39.34
N GLY A 629 -31.96 36.13 38.82
CA GLY A 629 -32.43 36.98 37.67
C GLY A 629 -33.94 37.26 37.52
N THR A 630 -34.29 38.18 36.61
CA THR A 630 -35.59 38.90 36.58
C THR A 630 -36.47 38.53 35.37
N GLY A 631 -37.74 38.22 35.65
CA GLY A 631 -38.76 37.88 34.66
C GLY A 631 -39.16 39.06 33.78
N ILE A 632 -39.94 38.78 32.72
CA ILE A 632 -40.41 39.79 31.75
C ILE A 632 -41.13 40.99 32.42
N ASP A 633 -41.73 40.78 33.59
CA ASP A 633 -42.49 41.78 34.38
C ASP A 633 -41.75 42.33 35.60
N GLY A 634 -40.43 42.12 35.71
CA GLY A 634 -39.67 42.59 36.88
C GLY A 634 -39.75 41.68 38.11
N GLN A 635 -40.49 40.56 38.03
CA GLN A 635 -40.63 39.61 39.13
C GLN A 635 -39.46 38.63 39.21
N THR A 636 -39.06 38.26 40.43
CA THR A 636 -38.13 37.14 40.65
C THR A 636 -38.78 35.85 40.19
N VAL A 637 -38.23 35.21 39.17
CA VAL A 637 -38.72 33.91 38.69
C VAL A 637 -38.03 32.82 39.49
N SER A 638 -38.81 31.93 40.12
CA SER A 638 -38.26 30.81 40.87
C SER A 638 -37.53 29.87 39.90
N GLY A 639 -36.20 29.91 39.91
CA GLY A 639 -35.38 28.79 39.47
C GLY A 639 -34.16 29.02 38.60
N VAL A 640 -33.95 30.14 37.87
CA VAL A 640 -32.79 30.15 36.91
C VAL A 640 -31.89 31.37 36.76
N THR A 641 -32.19 32.55 36.18
CA THR A 641 -31.22 33.69 35.99
C THR A 641 -30.12 33.62 34.93
N TRP A 642 -29.88 34.80 34.34
CA TRP A 642 -28.79 35.09 33.40
C TRP A 642 -27.97 36.33 33.77
N ASN A 643 -26.75 36.39 33.20
CA ASN A 643 -25.92 37.60 33.16
C ASN A 643 -25.73 38.13 31.72
N THR A 644 -25.74 37.26 30.68
CA THR A 644 -25.46 37.62 29.27
C THR A 644 -26.00 36.60 28.26
N LYS A 645 -26.67 37.05 27.18
CA LYS A 645 -27.05 36.24 25.99
C LYS A 645 -25.81 35.89 25.13
N PRO A 646 -25.58 34.61 24.79
CA PRO A 646 -24.53 34.23 23.85
C PRO A 646 -25.00 34.40 22.39
N GLY A 647 -24.05 34.61 21.47
CA GLY A 647 -24.32 34.46 20.03
C GLY A 647 -24.54 32.99 19.65
N TYR A 648 -25.02 32.75 18.44
CA TYR A 648 -25.10 31.40 17.87
C TYR A 648 -24.72 31.38 16.39
N GLY A 649 -24.27 30.22 15.91
CA GLY A 649 -23.83 30.03 14.52
C GLY A 649 -24.95 30.20 13.49
N ALA A 650 -24.59 30.54 12.25
CA ALA A 650 -25.57 30.68 11.17
C ALA A 650 -26.15 29.32 10.74
N SER A 651 -25.32 28.27 10.74
CA SER A 651 -25.67 26.92 10.29
C SER A 651 -26.53 26.17 11.31
N THR A 652 -27.54 25.44 10.81
CA THR A 652 -28.28 24.45 11.58
C THR A 652 -27.48 23.15 11.64
N ILE A 653 -27.24 22.64 12.84
CA ILE A 653 -26.52 21.38 13.07
C ILE A 653 -27.45 20.20 12.77
N ASP A 654 -28.65 20.25 13.35
CA ASP A 654 -29.73 19.29 13.11
C ASP A 654 -31.08 19.96 13.43
N GLN A 655 -32.19 19.37 12.98
CA GLN A 655 -33.53 19.89 13.22
C GLN A 655 -34.59 18.80 13.32
N ALA A 656 -35.65 19.07 14.08
CA ALA A 656 -36.78 18.18 14.24
C ALA A 656 -38.10 18.96 14.20
N THR A 657 -39.12 18.36 13.60
CA THR A 657 -40.49 18.88 13.70
C THR A 657 -41.10 18.43 15.02
N ILE A 658 -41.27 19.39 15.93
CA ILE A 658 -41.85 19.21 17.24
C ILE A 658 -43.37 19.25 17.11
N ASN A 659 -44.00 18.10 17.29
CA ASN A 659 -45.44 17.93 17.24
C ASN A 659 -46.11 18.35 18.56
N SER A 660 -47.42 18.14 18.64
CA SER A 660 -48.24 18.54 19.80
C SER A 660 -48.39 17.46 20.87
N ALA A 661 -47.83 16.27 20.63
CA ALA A 661 -47.83 15.17 21.60
C ALA A 661 -46.95 15.52 22.82
N ARG A 662 -47.59 15.68 23.98
CA ARG A 662 -46.90 15.96 25.25
C ARG A 662 -46.07 14.76 25.71
N ASN A 663 -45.05 15.02 26.52
CA ASN A 663 -44.20 14.01 27.16
C ASN A 663 -43.35 13.14 26.20
N ALA A 664 -43.03 13.66 25.01
CA ALA A 664 -42.25 12.97 23.98
C ALA A 664 -40.76 13.38 24.00
N TRP A 665 -39.89 12.45 23.60
CA TRP A 665 -38.46 12.72 23.38
C TRP A 665 -38.18 13.16 21.95
N TYR A 666 -37.29 14.13 21.82
CA TYR A 666 -36.69 14.52 20.56
C TYR A 666 -35.18 14.40 20.67
N THR A 667 -34.55 13.91 19.61
CA THR A 667 -33.12 13.63 19.54
C THR A 667 -32.54 14.35 18.35
N PHE A 668 -31.39 14.98 18.55
CA PHE A 668 -30.65 15.71 17.54
C PHE A 668 -29.22 15.16 17.45
N ASN A 669 -28.73 14.96 16.23
CA ASN A 669 -27.35 14.56 15.96
C ASN A 669 -26.42 15.78 16.08
N VAL A 670 -25.48 15.74 17.01
CA VAL A 670 -24.52 16.82 17.29
C VAL A 670 -23.07 16.32 17.26
N THR A 671 -22.84 15.20 16.56
CA THR A 671 -21.55 14.46 16.53
C THR A 671 -20.36 15.36 16.19
N ASP A 672 -20.44 16.10 15.07
CA ASP A 672 -19.32 16.90 14.58
C ASP A 672 -18.96 18.06 15.51
N LEU A 673 -19.98 18.73 16.08
CA LEU A 673 -19.76 19.80 17.04
C LEU A 673 -19.10 19.27 18.32
N VAL A 674 -19.57 18.13 18.85
CA VAL A 674 -18.95 17.51 20.03
C VAL A 674 -17.53 17.04 19.72
N GLN A 675 -17.26 16.52 18.52
CA GLN A 675 -15.89 16.19 18.09
C GLN A 675 -14.97 17.41 18.10
N SER A 676 -15.47 18.57 17.63
CA SER A 676 -14.73 19.84 17.60
C SER A 676 -14.40 20.39 18.99
N TRP A 677 -15.22 20.07 19.99
CA TRP A 677 -14.94 20.40 21.39
C TRP A 677 -13.88 19.49 21.99
N VAL A 678 -13.92 18.19 21.67
CA VAL A 678 -13.00 17.18 22.19
C VAL A 678 -11.57 17.39 21.68
N ASN A 679 -11.43 17.66 20.37
CA ASN A 679 -10.13 17.90 19.75
C ASN A 679 -9.63 19.36 19.94
N GLY A 680 -10.42 20.21 20.59
CA GLY A 680 -10.07 21.60 20.90
C GLY A 680 -10.12 22.58 19.71
N THR A 681 -10.70 22.22 18.57
CA THR A 681 -10.84 23.16 17.43
C THR A 681 -11.92 24.21 17.68
N SER A 682 -12.88 23.93 18.56
CA SER A 682 -13.93 24.85 18.98
C SER A 682 -14.09 24.87 20.50
N THR A 683 -14.48 26.02 21.05
CA THR A 683 -14.78 26.13 22.48
C THR A 683 -16.20 25.65 22.78
N ASN A 684 -16.38 24.81 23.80
CA ASN A 684 -17.70 24.33 24.22
C ASN A 684 -18.50 25.43 24.96
N TYR A 685 -19.27 26.20 24.20
CA TYR A 685 -20.30 27.09 24.75
C TYR A 685 -21.71 26.46 24.78
N GLY A 686 -21.86 25.22 24.29
CA GLY A 686 -23.13 24.51 24.27
C GLY A 686 -23.98 24.72 23.02
N PHE A 687 -25.27 24.46 23.16
CA PHE A 687 -26.25 24.41 22.10
C PHE A 687 -27.31 25.49 22.28
N VAL A 688 -27.87 25.97 21.15
CA VAL A 688 -29.05 26.83 21.10
C VAL A 688 -30.15 26.10 20.36
N LEU A 689 -31.31 25.96 21.00
CA LEU A 689 -32.54 25.45 20.41
C LEU A 689 -33.45 26.63 20.08
N LEU A 690 -33.79 26.77 18.80
CA LEU A 690 -34.65 27.84 18.31
C LEU A 690 -35.53 27.35 17.16
N GLU A 691 -36.58 28.11 16.85
CA GLU A 691 -37.43 27.80 15.70
C GLU A 691 -36.72 28.25 14.41
N ASN A 692 -36.42 27.31 13.51
CA ASN A 692 -35.59 27.58 12.32
C ASN A 692 -36.30 28.49 11.30
N THR A 693 -37.62 28.59 11.37
CA THR A 693 -38.46 29.47 10.55
C THR A 693 -39.51 30.13 11.42
N VAL A 694 -39.65 31.44 11.30
CA VAL A 694 -40.70 32.22 11.97
C VAL A 694 -42.07 31.62 11.69
N ASN A 695 -42.82 31.33 12.74
CA ASN A 695 -44.17 30.79 12.66
C ASN A 695 -45.18 31.89 13.00
N SER A 696 -46.12 32.15 12.10
CA SER A 696 -47.12 33.21 12.28
C SER A 696 -48.17 32.89 13.36
N SER A 697 -48.23 31.64 13.83
CA SER A 697 -49.18 31.20 14.86
C SER A 697 -48.54 31.20 16.25
N PRO A 698 -49.22 31.72 17.28
CA PRO A 698 -48.72 31.67 18.65
C PRO A 698 -48.56 30.23 19.14
N GLY A 699 -47.52 30.01 19.94
CA GLY A 699 -47.30 28.74 20.62
C GLY A 699 -45.89 28.60 21.16
N THR A 700 -45.77 28.18 22.43
CA THR A 700 -44.49 27.87 23.07
C THR A 700 -44.33 26.36 23.21
N LYS A 701 -43.14 25.84 22.91
CA LYS A 701 -42.74 24.47 23.23
C LYS A 701 -41.88 24.50 24.49
N ASP A 702 -42.36 23.82 25.51
CA ASP A 702 -41.69 23.73 26.80
C ASP A 702 -41.02 22.37 26.89
N PHE A 703 -39.70 22.39 27.00
CA PHE A 703 -38.87 21.22 27.21
C PHE A 703 -38.47 21.11 28.68
N ALA A 704 -38.18 19.92 29.18
CA ALA A 704 -37.65 19.77 30.52
C ALA A 704 -36.27 20.47 30.63
N SER A 705 -36.05 21.18 31.73
CA SER A 705 -34.73 21.69 32.11
C SER A 705 -33.91 20.63 32.86
N ALA A 706 -32.64 20.90 33.09
CA ALA A 706 -31.70 20.20 33.96
C ALA A 706 -32.17 20.19 35.42
N ASN A 707 -33.03 21.13 35.81
CA ASN A 707 -33.62 21.26 37.13
C ASN A 707 -35.05 20.68 37.22
N ASN A 708 -35.54 20.00 36.17
CA ASN A 708 -36.82 19.32 36.19
C ASN A 708 -36.91 18.35 37.39
N ASN A 709 -38.06 18.33 38.06
CA ASN A 709 -38.30 17.54 39.27
C ASN A 709 -38.33 16.03 39.01
N VAL A 710 -38.57 15.61 37.76
CA VAL A 710 -38.46 14.22 37.33
C VAL A 710 -37.13 14.04 36.61
N THR A 711 -36.16 13.43 37.28
CA THR A 711 -34.79 13.28 36.79
C THR A 711 -34.73 12.60 35.42
N GLU A 712 -35.61 11.63 35.16
CA GLU A 712 -35.67 10.91 33.88
C GLU A 712 -36.05 11.82 32.71
N ASN A 713 -36.73 12.95 32.96
CA ASN A 713 -37.17 13.89 31.93
C ASN A 713 -36.07 14.86 31.50
N ARG A 714 -35.04 15.04 32.34
CA ARG A 714 -33.99 16.03 32.13
C ARG A 714 -33.26 15.78 30.82
N PRO A 715 -32.83 16.85 30.13
CA PRO A 715 -32.12 16.73 28.88
C PRO A 715 -30.83 15.94 29.07
N SER A 716 -30.38 15.26 28.01
CA SER A 716 -29.15 14.48 28.06
C SER A 716 -28.36 14.53 26.78
N LEU A 717 -27.03 14.55 26.89
CA LEU A 717 -26.12 14.36 25.78
C LEU A 717 -25.52 12.94 25.87
N VAL A 718 -25.83 12.09 24.89
CA VAL A 718 -25.29 10.72 24.81
C VAL A 718 -24.14 10.71 23.82
N VAL A 719 -22.92 10.55 24.30
CA VAL A 719 -21.69 10.57 23.50
C VAL A 719 -21.11 9.16 23.43
N THR A 720 -20.96 8.63 22.22
CA THR A 720 -20.26 7.39 21.93
C THR A 720 -18.95 7.73 21.24
N TYR A 721 -17.85 7.19 21.74
CA TYR A 721 -16.51 7.45 21.21
C TYR A 721 -15.64 6.20 21.25
N ARG A 722 -14.54 6.25 20.52
CA ARG A 722 -13.44 5.29 20.59
C ARG A 722 -12.11 6.02 20.77
N LEU A 723 -11.09 5.30 21.22
CA LEU A 723 -9.72 5.79 21.15
C LEU A 723 -9.14 5.56 19.73
N PRO A 724 -8.12 6.33 19.32
CA PRO A 724 -7.50 6.25 18.00
C PRO A 724 -7.13 4.83 17.57
#